data_AF-A0A7C6U2D8-F1
#
_entry.id   AF-A0A7C6U2D8-F1
#
_cell.length_a   1.000
_cell.length_b   1.000
_cell.length_c   1.000
_cell.angle_alpha   90.00
_cell.angle_beta   90.00
_cell.angle_gamma   90.00
#
_symmetry.space_group_name_H-M   'P 1'
#
loop_
_entity.id
_entity.type
_entity.pdbx_description
1 polymer ?
#
loop_
_entity_poly.entity_id
_entity_poly.type
_entity_poly.pdbx_seq_one_letter_code
_entity_poly.pdbx_strand_id
1 'polypeptide(L)'
;MNKQKHAQNDPTIRAMLIKVLPLLLIIIAIIVIAVSCTAAANNKKGPNITNGDETYLTVTEGGKTYSFDKQTVYDLLKNSYVISTLFSLVDQDLLQKEKVEGVSYWDMVTAEDIEKAIEKATFENGKEDLTLEEITDLEELFEKKMFSSGYRTPEDINNYHKLEVARKKYAIDMLDKAIAKKDAEAKDDTEKYFPASKIQSKYDSLHKDSYFAIVVKYNTAKEVDNALAQLGIKIVPKDSTVAESYPKWTWITEETELTTGETIQAMIDLYNTQNSYKVDNYPTDKLSLVEDVHYTVEEGKYTFNTTVKEDEDDTLNKLHYTQAELTAINSGVLTQVKTNLISYNPEDSVVDAKQKWFTNTVKSLDSGKVQYLAMKFATITASPLETVKDEIIEALKEEVLKLEFINEQMYSLRSNYEIEIYDKEVKDYYTSQAETFKIDFKATKKTSKDKIAKIDGVEYTADQIFEIMNNKYGMNFISNQINYERLLNDSELNTVYDYTNNKVLDKKAWDELTTRIKNMKSEFAAGQYAGMGWANYIKYVYQVETEHELKLFLLYEDLSKDYINEKYDVIDIESTSNIWDIYLANMEEMIDDYYNVAGYHLLISVNDEKGTPIDPSKWTEHQITLAKELDAQVKSYLQITPGKYSENFEKIVSEFAKAPKLLVKPGFDEMPVVEDAYYVLDNIEVSKFKSAGLSVKYEDLGSFENGKMVEAFSVAMREIWNAANFIDGADETTIIYGVDVSLGENIVSEFGYHVYVNLKSLDIAKWEDESEDKHVLPTLEQIQKYIEDKADESISKEMKAAITKYFTPVRTELTGESVTSIELLNAQKALAIDFEINGFSREDYNRFLDINIEKLSEDLVYTAHNVE
;
A
#
# COMPACT_ATOMS: atom_id res chain seq x y z
N MET A 1 -25.01 27.52 -37.03
CA MET A 1 -25.84 26.30 -37.01
C MET A 1 -24.97 25.14 -36.52
N ASN A 2 -25.41 24.50 -35.43
CA ASN A 2 -24.99 23.20 -34.88
C ASN A 2 -23.52 22.98 -34.48
N LYS A 3 -23.17 23.42 -33.26
CA LYS A 3 -22.33 22.68 -32.29
C LYS A 3 -22.73 23.09 -30.85
N GLN A 4 -23.95 22.73 -30.46
CA GLN A 4 -24.44 22.81 -29.07
C GLN A 4 -25.47 21.69 -28.89
N LYS A 5 -24.98 20.51 -28.50
CA LYS A 5 -25.72 19.36 -27.97
C LYS A 5 -24.73 18.21 -27.91
N HIS A 6 -24.06 18.02 -26.77
CA HIS A 6 -23.54 16.71 -26.31
C HIS A 6 -22.83 16.74 -24.95
N ALA A 7 -22.80 17.85 -24.21
CA ALA A 7 -22.13 17.92 -22.89
C ALA A 7 -23.09 17.89 -21.69
N GLN A 8 -24.30 17.32 -21.79
CA GLN A 8 -25.32 17.48 -20.74
C GLN A 8 -25.83 16.18 -20.08
N ASN A 9 -25.23 15.02 -20.32
CA ASN A 9 -25.62 13.77 -19.65
C ASN A 9 -24.41 12.85 -19.42
N ASP A 10 -23.36 13.33 -18.74
CA ASP A 10 -22.26 12.45 -18.32
C ASP A 10 -22.44 12.02 -16.86
N PRO A 11 -22.76 10.73 -16.58
CA PRO A 11 -22.95 10.21 -15.23
C PRO A 11 -21.66 10.19 -14.38
N THR A 12 -20.49 10.44 -14.97
CA THR A 12 -19.21 10.51 -14.24
C THR A 12 -19.07 11.75 -13.35
N ILE A 13 -19.73 12.87 -13.69
CA ILE A 13 -19.65 14.12 -12.91
C ILE A 13 -20.45 14.03 -11.60
N ARG A 14 -21.59 13.33 -11.61
CA ARG A 14 -22.35 13.01 -10.38
C ARG A 14 -21.63 11.99 -9.49
N ALA A 15 -20.93 11.02 -10.10
CA ALA A 15 -20.17 10.01 -9.37
C ALA A 15 -18.90 10.56 -8.71
N MET A 16 -18.27 11.62 -9.26
CA MET A 16 -17.14 12.30 -8.61
C MET A 16 -17.56 13.15 -7.40
N LEU A 17 -18.69 13.86 -7.46
CA LEU A 17 -19.16 14.67 -6.34
C LEU A 17 -19.56 13.84 -5.10
N ILE A 18 -19.99 12.59 -5.29
CA ILE A 18 -20.38 11.67 -4.21
C ILE A 18 -19.15 10.90 -3.65
N LYS A 19 -18.12 10.67 -4.47
CA LYS A 19 -16.90 9.94 -4.04
C LYS A 19 -15.82 10.81 -3.39
N VAL A 20 -15.87 12.13 -3.56
CA VAL A 20 -14.82 13.05 -3.06
C VAL A 20 -15.15 13.61 -1.67
N LEU A 21 -16.39 13.51 -1.19
CA LEU A 21 -16.78 14.04 0.13
C LEU A 21 -16.14 13.32 1.34
N PRO A 22 -15.98 11.99 1.36
CA PRO A 22 -15.28 11.30 2.45
C PRO A 22 -13.75 11.48 2.37
N LEU A 23 -13.21 11.66 1.16
CA LEU A 23 -11.78 11.86 0.91
C LEU A 23 -11.31 13.29 1.23
N LEU A 24 -12.21 14.28 1.14
CA LEU A 24 -11.94 15.65 1.61
C LEU A 24 -11.82 15.73 3.14
N LEU A 25 -12.42 14.81 3.91
CA LEU A 25 -12.26 14.80 5.38
C LEU A 25 -10.91 14.23 5.84
N ILE A 26 -10.16 13.56 4.96
CA ILE A 26 -8.83 12.99 5.28
C ILE A 26 -7.69 13.79 4.62
N ILE A 27 -7.97 14.58 3.56
CA ILE A 27 -6.97 15.46 2.92
C ILE A 27 -7.07 16.94 3.39
N ILE A 28 -8.14 17.37 4.06
CA ILE A 28 -8.22 18.68 4.74
C ILE A 28 -7.71 18.54 6.19
N ALA A 29 -6.42 18.25 6.34
CA ALA A 29 -5.73 18.30 7.64
C ALA A 29 -4.73 19.47 7.75
N ILE A 30 -4.62 20.31 6.72
CA ILE A 30 -3.60 21.37 6.63
C ILE A 30 -4.29 22.50 5.83
N ILE A 31 -4.71 23.68 6.30
CA ILE A 31 -4.38 24.54 7.42
C ILE A 31 -5.70 25.22 7.82
N VAL A 32 -6.09 25.25 9.10
CA VAL A 32 -7.25 26.05 9.55
C VAL A 32 -6.74 27.33 10.21
N ILE A 33 -7.06 28.50 9.63
CA ILE A 33 -6.62 29.80 10.13
C ILE A 33 -7.82 30.69 10.49
N ALA A 34 -7.96 31.08 11.75
CA ALA A 34 -8.74 32.23 12.19
C ALA A 34 -8.01 33.53 11.87
N VAL A 35 -8.73 34.52 11.36
CA VAL A 35 -8.25 35.91 11.39
C VAL A 35 -8.96 36.65 12.51
N SER A 36 -8.24 36.88 13.61
CA SER A 36 -8.77 37.46 14.85
C SER A 36 -9.20 38.93 14.74
N CYS A 37 -8.91 39.64 13.63
CA CYS A 37 -9.22 41.07 13.49
C CYS A 37 -10.53 41.45 12.77
N THR A 38 -11.33 40.54 12.20
CA THR A 38 -12.59 40.94 11.52
C THR A 38 -13.82 40.06 11.76
N ALA A 39 -13.69 38.86 12.30
CA ALA A 39 -14.83 37.97 12.53
C ALA A 39 -15.84 38.54 13.55
N ALA A 40 -15.38 39.31 14.54
CA ALA A 40 -16.23 39.91 15.57
C ALA A 40 -17.28 40.92 15.04
N ALA A 41 -17.13 41.45 13.81
CA ALA A 41 -17.98 42.53 13.33
C ALA A 41 -19.18 42.10 12.47
N ASN A 42 -19.19 40.93 11.82
CA ASN A 42 -20.11 40.70 10.69
C ASN A 42 -21.05 39.48 10.72
N ASN A 43 -21.02 38.55 11.68
CA ASN A 43 -21.87 37.34 11.62
C ASN A 43 -22.98 37.21 12.68
N LYS A 44 -23.64 38.31 13.07
CA LYS A 44 -24.81 38.30 13.99
C LYS A 44 -26.10 37.64 13.44
N LYS A 45 -26.05 36.69 12.49
CA LYS A 45 -27.25 36.09 11.87
C LYS A 45 -27.45 34.59 12.07
N GLY A 46 -26.53 33.88 12.73
CA GLY A 46 -26.66 32.45 13.06
C GLY A 46 -26.76 32.16 14.57
N PRO A 47 -26.97 30.90 14.96
CA PRO A 47 -26.86 30.47 16.36
C PRO A 47 -25.45 30.69 16.89
N ASN A 48 -25.33 31.23 18.10
CA ASN A 48 -24.07 31.51 18.80
C ASN A 48 -24.02 30.75 20.13
N ILE A 49 -22.81 30.53 20.63
CA ILE A 49 -22.59 29.95 21.94
C ILE A 49 -22.84 30.97 23.06
N THR A 50 -23.20 30.48 24.23
CA THR A 50 -23.30 31.27 25.46
C THR A 50 -21.90 31.70 25.90
N ASN A 51 -21.76 32.94 26.39
CA ASN A 51 -20.49 33.52 26.83
C ASN A 51 -19.37 33.44 25.78
N GLY A 52 -19.71 33.65 24.51
CA GLY A 52 -18.75 33.57 23.41
C GLY A 52 -17.58 34.57 23.48
N ASP A 53 -17.73 35.65 24.26
CA ASP A 53 -16.69 36.64 24.53
C ASP A 53 -15.71 36.24 25.65
N GLU A 54 -15.97 35.14 26.36
CA GLU A 54 -14.99 34.58 27.30
C GLU A 54 -13.78 34.03 26.56
N THR A 55 -12.62 34.12 27.23
CA THR A 55 -11.38 33.54 26.75
C THR A 55 -11.49 32.02 26.63
N TYR A 56 -11.03 31.49 25.51
CA TYR A 56 -10.89 30.08 25.22
C TYR A 56 -9.48 29.59 25.58
N LEU A 57 -8.45 30.31 25.13
CA LEU A 57 -7.07 30.07 25.49
C LEU A 57 -6.28 31.37 25.48
N THR A 58 -5.20 31.41 26.26
CA THR A 58 -4.16 32.45 26.16
C THR A 58 -2.80 31.84 25.81
N VAL A 59 -2.04 32.53 24.98
CA VAL A 59 -0.65 32.20 24.66
C VAL A 59 0.21 33.38 25.03
N THR A 60 1.26 33.15 25.83
CA THR A 60 2.24 34.20 26.15
C THR A 60 3.60 33.84 25.58
N GLU A 61 4.16 34.76 24.79
CA GLU A 61 5.48 34.66 24.15
C GLU A 61 6.14 36.03 24.10
N GLY A 62 7.42 36.14 24.51
CA GLY A 62 8.17 37.39 24.42
C GLY A 62 7.55 38.60 25.16
N GLY A 63 6.72 38.35 26.18
CA GLY A 63 5.98 39.40 26.90
C GLY A 63 4.73 39.93 26.20
N LYS A 64 4.35 39.36 25.05
CA LYS A 64 3.05 39.55 24.40
C LYS A 64 2.12 38.40 24.80
N THR A 65 0.86 38.73 25.04
CA THR A 65 -0.19 37.73 25.30
C THR A 65 -1.25 37.85 24.23
N TYR A 66 -1.50 36.74 23.54
CA TYR A 66 -2.57 36.58 22.57
C TYR A 66 -3.69 35.78 23.23
N SER A 67 -4.93 36.21 23.04
CA SER A 67 -6.10 35.55 23.60
C SER A 67 -7.11 35.25 22.50
N PHE A 68 -7.65 34.04 22.51
CA PHE A 68 -8.73 33.64 21.62
C PHE A 68 -10.01 33.59 22.43
N ASP A 69 -11.11 34.15 21.91
CA ASP A 69 -12.42 33.99 22.54
C ASP A 69 -13.11 32.71 22.06
N LYS A 70 -14.06 32.21 22.84
CA LYS A 70 -14.78 30.97 22.55
C LYS A 70 -15.58 31.08 21.24
N GLN A 71 -16.13 32.24 20.93
CA GLN A 71 -16.94 32.46 19.73
C GLN A 71 -16.12 32.27 18.46
N THR A 72 -14.88 32.78 18.44
CA THR A 72 -13.94 32.65 17.33
C THR A 72 -13.65 31.17 17.06
N VAL A 73 -13.31 30.41 18.11
CA VAL A 73 -13.04 28.97 17.97
C VAL A 73 -14.28 28.22 17.51
N TYR A 74 -15.46 28.56 18.06
CA TYR A 74 -16.72 27.96 17.64
C TYR A 74 -17.02 28.19 16.16
N ASP A 75 -16.89 29.42 15.66
CA ASP A 75 -17.21 29.74 14.25
C ASP A 75 -16.32 28.95 13.27
N LEU A 76 -15.07 28.68 13.64
CA LEU A 76 -14.12 27.93 12.83
C LEU A 76 -14.39 26.44 12.87
N LEU A 77 -14.58 25.88 14.06
CA LEU A 77 -14.99 24.49 14.21
C LEU A 77 -16.32 24.23 13.50
N LYS A 78 -17.24 25.20 13.55
CA LYS A 78 -18.54 25.12 12.92
C LYS A 78 -18.42 25.01 11.41
N ASN A 79 -17.63 25.88 10.76
CA ASN A 79 -17.45 25.87 9.31
C ASN A 79 -16.96 24.50 8.78
N SER A 80 -16.20 23.76 9.58
CA SER A 80 -15.56 22.50 9.17
C SER A 80 -16.29 21.25 9.66
N TYR A 81 -16.88 21.26 10.86
CA TYR A 81 -17.31 20.04 11.55
C TYR A 81 -18.75 20.05 12.08
N VAL A 82 -19.51 21.15 11.94
CA VAL A 82 -20.87 21.24 12.51
C VAL A 82 -21.82 20.19 11.91
N ILE A 83 -21.71 19.92 10.61
CA ILE A 83 -22.60 19.01 9.89
C ILE A 83 -22.37 17.57 10.35
N SER A 84 -21.12 17.10 10.34
CA SER A 84 -20.78 15.73 10.75
C SER A 84 -21.06 15.49 12.22
N THR A 85 -20.78 16.48 13.08
CA THR A 85 -21.04 16.42 14.52
C THR A 85 -22.53 16.37 14.82
N LEU A 86 -23.31 17.29 14.25
CA LEU A 86 -24.75 17.33 14.44
C LEU A 86 -25.39 16.02 13.97
N PHE A 87 -25.05 15.55 12.77
CA PHE A 87 -25.69 14.34 12.23
C PHE A 87 -25.30 13.08 13.00
N SER A 88 -24.09 13.01 13.56
CA SER A 88 -23.72 11.88 14.42
C SER A 88 -24.51 11.85 15.72
N LEU A 89 -24.74 13.01 16.34
CA LEU A 89 -25.58 13.10 17.54
C LEU A 89 -27.05 12.79 17.25
N VAL A 90 -27.57 13.35 16.16
CA VAL A 90 -28.93 13.08 15.71
C VAL A 90 -29.12 11.59 15.43
N ASP A 91 -28.19 10.97 14.71
CA ASP A 91 -28.28 9.54 14.40
C ASP A 91 -28.23 8.69 15.66
N GLN A 92 -27.33 9.01 16.59
CA GLN A 92 -27.27 8.32 17.88
C GLN A 92 -28.61 8.40 18.62
N ASP A 93 -29.18 9.60 18.76
CA ASP A 93 -30.46 9.81 19.45
C ASP A 93 -31.62 9.08 18.76
N LEU A 94 -31.67 9.10 17.43
CA LEU A 94 -32.71 8.42 16.66
C LEU A 94 -32.54 6.88 16.73
N LEU A 95 -31.31 6.37 16.67
CA LEU A 95 -31.03 4.93 16.78
C LEU A 95 -31.26 4.38 18.20
N GLN A 96 -31.23 5.23 19.23
CA GLN A 96 -31.69 4.90 20.59
C GLN A 96 -33.22 4.88 20.71
N LYS A 97 -33.92 5.70 19.89
CA LYS A 97 -35.39 5.77 19.88
C LYS A 97 -36.03 4.67 19.02
N GLU A 98 -35.49 4.41 17.84
CA GLU A 98 -35.99 3.42 16.90
C GLU A 98 -35.78 2.00 17.41
N LYS A 99 -36.84 1.19 17.36
CA LYS A 99 -36.84 -0.15 17.96
C LYS A 99 -37.27 -1.23 16.98
N VAL A 100 -36.57 -2.35 17.07
CA VAL A 100 -36.97 -3.63 16.46
C VAL A 100 -37.22 -4.60 17.59
N GLU A 101 -38.40 -5.23 17.58
CA GLU A 101 -38.81 -6.19 18.63
C GLU A 101 -38.68 -5.65 20.07
N GLY A 102 -38.77 -4.34 20.25
CA GLY A 102 -38.70 -3.67 21.55
C GLY A 102 -37.30 -3.25 22.01
N VAL A 103 -36.24 -3.61 21.28
CA VAL A 103 -34.84 -3.21 21.55
C VAL A 103 -34.42 -2.11 20.57
N SER A 104 -33.67 -1.11 21.02
CA SER A 104 -33.18 -0.04 20.15
C SER A 104 -32.01 -0.51 19.29
N TYR A 105 -31.81 0.10 18.11
CA TYR A 105 -30.64 -0.24 17.28
C TYR A 105 -29.31 0.02 17.98
N TRP A 106 -29.27 1.02 18.85
CA TRP A 106 -28.12 1.32 19.70
C TRP A 106 -27.84 0.19 20.71
N ASP A 107 -28.87 -0.36 21.33
CA ASP A 107 -28.74 -1.42 22.35
C ASP A 107 -28.58 -2.83 21.74
N MET A 108 -28.87 -2.99 20.44
CA MET A 108 -28.59 -4.20 19.68
C MET A 108 -27.10 -4.40 19.37
N VAL A 109 -26.27 -3.36 19.54
CA VAL A 109 -24.83 -3.45 19.33
C VAL A 109 -24.16 -4.08 20.54
N THR A 110 -23.52 -5.23 20.32
CA THR A 110 -22.80 -5.99 21.35
C THR A 110 -21.34 -5.54 21.45
N ALA A 111 -20.64 -5.91 22.52
CA ALA A 111 -19.20 -5.68 22.64
C ALA A 111 -18.41 -6.41 21.55
N GLU A 112 -18.80 -7.65 21.22
CA GLU A 112 -18.21 -8.44 20.14
C GLU A 112 -18.36 -7.77 18.76
N ASP A 113 -19.51 -7.12 18.50
CA ASP A 113 -19.69 -6.34 17.27
C ASP A 113 -18.70 -5.16 17.18
N ILE A 114 -18.41 -4.51 18.31
CA ILE A 114 -17.48 -3.38 18.40
C ILE A 114 -16.04 -3.87 18.22
N GLU A 115 -15.66 -4.95 18.89
CA GLU A 115 -14.34 -5.57 18.77
C GLU A 115 -14.04 -5.99 17.33
N LYS A 116 -14.98 -6.64 16.64
CA LYS A 116 -14.85 -6.98 15.21
C LYS A 116 -14.72 -5.75 14.32
N ALA A 117 -15.41 -4.67 14.65
CA ALA A 117 -15.32 -3.43 13.88
C ALA A 117 -13.97 -2.72 14.08
N ILE A 118 -13.41 -2.76 15.29
CA ILE A 118 -12.07 -2.25 15.60
C ILE A 118 -11.02 -3.13 14.92
N GLU A 119 -11.10 -4.46 15.08
CA GLU A 119 -10.17 -5.41 14.47
C GLU A 119 -10.12 -5.24 12.95
N LYS A 120 -11.27 -5.11 12.29
CA LYS A 120 -11.31 -4.83 10.85
C LYS A 120 -10.71 -3.48 10.47
N ALA A 121 -10.81 -2.47 11.34
CA ALA A 121 -10.24 -1.15 11.11
C ALA A 121 -8.71 -1.10 11.36
N THR A 122 -8.19 -1.98 12.23
CA THR A 122 -6.77 -2.13 12.52
C THR A 122 -6.08 -3.06 11.52
N PHE A 123 -6.72 -4.19 11.18
CA PHE A 123 -6.18 -5.27 10.36
C PHE A 123 -7.02 -5.46 9.10
N GLU A 124 -6.78 -4.64 8.07
CA GLU A 124 -7.61 -4.61 6.86
C GLU A 124 -7.65 -5.95 6.11
N ASN A 125 -6.60 -6.77 6.24
CA ASN A 125 -6.43 -8.08 5.60
C ASN A 125 -6.49 -9.27 6.59
N GLY A 126 -6.91 -9.06 7.84
CA GLY A 126 -6.84 -10.09 8.88
C GLY A 126 -5.47 -10.17 9.57
N LYS A 127 -5.32 -11.13 10.49
CA LYS A 127 -4.15 -11.30 11.35
C LYS A 127 -3.32 -12.54 11.02
N GLU A 128 -3.87 -13.42 10.18
CA GLU A 128 -3.41 -14.80 10.02
C GLU A 128 -1.97 -14.90 9.49
N ASP A 129 -1.52 -13.91 8.72
CA ASP A 129 -0.18 -13.86 8.11
C ASP A 129 0.80 -12.91 8.84
N LEU A 130 0.41 -12.32 9.97
CA LEU A 130 1.20 -11.30 10.68
C LEU A 130 1.98 -11.89 11.87
N THR A 131 3.20 -11.39 12.06
CA THR A 131 4.00 -11.63 13.26
C THR A 131 3.47 -10.85 14.46
N LEU A 132 3.87 -11.24 15.68
CA LEU A 132 3.45 -10.55 16.91
C LEU A 132 3.94 -9.09 16.97
N GLU A 133 5.11 -8.82 16.39
CA GLU A 133 5.69 -7.48 16.29
C GLU A 133 4.84 -6.60 15.36
N GLU A 134 4.54 -7.08 14.14
CA GLU A 134 3.65 -6.38 13.19
C GLU A 134 2.26 -6.11 13.77
N ILE A 135 1.71 -7.04 14.55
CA ILE A 135 0.42 -6.84 15.24
C ILE A 135 0.50 -5.68 16.23
N THR A 136 1.56 -5.63 17.04
CA THR A 136 1.75 -4.60 18.07
C THR A 136 1.91 -3.21 17.43
N ASP A 137 2.72 -3.12 16.38
CA ASP A 137 2.96 -1.86 15.66
C ASP A 137 1.68 -1.31 15.02
N LEU A 138 0.85 -2.18 14.43
CA LEU A 138 -0.43 -1.80 13.83
C LEU A 138 -1.44 -1.33 14.88
N GLU A 139 -1.46 -1.95 16.06
CA GLU A 139 -2.31 -1.51 17.18
C GLU A 139 -1.90 -0.13 17.70
N GLU A 140 -0.60 0.11 17.90
CA GLU A 140 -0.09 1.41 18.34
C GLU A 140 -0.38 2.50 17.30
N LEU A 141 -0.17 2.20 16.01
CA LEU A 141 -0.48 3.12 14.91
C LEU A 141 -1.98 3.46 14.87
N PHE A 142 -2.84 2.46 15.08
CA PHE A 142 -4.29 2.66 15.16
C PHE A 142 -4.67 3.59 16.32
N GLU A 143 -4.12 3.37 17.52
CA GLU A 143 -4.37 4.22 18.68
C GLU A 143 -3.92 5.68 18.45
N LYS A 144 -2.71 5.88 17.91
CA LYS A 144 -2.19 7.21 17.55
C LYS A 144 -3.10 7.91 16.55
N LYS A 145 -3.57 7.19 15.51
CA LYS A 145 -4.51 7.71 14.50
C LYS A 145 -5.85 8.10 15.11
N MET A 146 -6.40 7.29 16.01
CA MET A 146 -7.66 7.58 16.70
C MET A 146 -7.52 8.79 17.63
N PHE A 147 -6.41 8.89 18.36
CA PHE A 147 -6.10 10.03 19.23
C PHE A 147 -6.05 11.35 18.45
N SER A 148 -5.31 11.39 17.33
CA SER A 148 -5.22 12.57 16.45
C SER A 148 -6.56 12.94 15.80
N SER A 149 -7.46 11.97 15.65
CA SER A 149 -8.84 12.16 15.15
C SER A 149 -9.82 12.61 16.25
N GLY A 150 -9.36 12.78 17.49
CA GLY A 150 -10.17 13.25 18.61
C GLY A 150 -10.82 12.15 19.46
N TYR A 151 -10.49 10.88 19.21
CA TYR A 151 -10.95 9.74 20.00
C TYR A 151 -9.83 9.33 20.97
N ARG A 152 -9.82 9.95 22.15
CA ARG A 152 -8.65 9.95 23.05
C ARG A 152 -8.66 8.86 24.10
N THR A 153 -9.84 8.29 24.34
CA THR A 153 -10.03 7.20 25.30
C THR A 153 -10.57 5.96 24.61
N PRO A 154 -10.38 4.76 25.19
CA PRO A 154 -11.03 3.54 24.70
C PRO A 154 -12.57 3.68 24.63
N GLU A 155 -13.16 4.47 25.53
CA GLU A 155 -14.61 4.75 25.50
C GLU A 155 -15.00 5.58 24.27
N ASP A 156 -14.20 6.58 23.88
CA ASP A 156 -14.45 7.37 22.66
C ASP A 156 -14.39 6.50 21.40
N ILE A 157 -13.37 5.63 21.33
CA ILE A 157 -13.18 4.68 20.23
C ILE A 157 -14.37 3.71 20.16
N ASN A 158 -14.75 3.11 21.30
CA ASN A 158 -15.88 2.20 21.38
C ASN A 158 -17.20 2.87 20.98
N ASN A 159 -17.44 4.11 21.44
CA ASN A 159 -18.65 4.85 21.09
C ASN A 159 -18.70 5.22 19.61
N TYR A 160 -17.56 5.56 18.99
CA TYR A 160 -17.46 5.76 17.55
C TYR A 160 -17.87 4.51 16.77
N HIS A 161 -17.25 3.36 17.07
CA HIS A 161 -17.56 2.11 16.40
C HIS A 161 -18.98 1.62 16.70
N LYS A 162 -19.49 1.86 17.92
CA LYS A 162 -20.88 1.55 18.27
C LYS A 162 -21.89 2.29 17.38
N LEU A 163 -21.65 3.58 17.10
CA LEU A 163 -22.50 4.35 16.19
C LEU A 163 -22.44 3.80 14.76
N GLU A 164 -21.25 3.49 14.24
CA GLU A 164 -21.08 2.93 12.89
C GLU A 164 -21.79 1.58 12.75
N VAL A 165 -21.66 0.69 13.73
CA VAL A 165 -22.34 -0.60 13.76
C VAL A 165 -23.87 -0.41 13.87
N ALA A 166 -24.35 0.50 14.72
CA ALA A 166 -25.78 0.76 14.86
C ALA A 166 -26.38 1.29 13.54
N ARG A 167 -25.69 2.20 12.85
CA ARG A 167 -26.06 2.68 11.51
C ARG A 167 -26.14 1.52 10.50
N LYS A 168 -25.15 0.62 10.51
CA LYS A 168 -25.16 -0.56 9.63
C LYS A 168 -26.33 -1.50 9.94
N LYS A 169 -26.62 -1.79 11.22
CA LYS A 169 -27.76 -2.63 11.62
C LYS A 169 -29.11 -2.03 11.19
N TYR A 170 -29.30 -0.73 11.33
CA TYR A 170 -30.50 -0.06 10.80
C TYR A 170 -30.60 -0.16 9.27
N ALA A 171 -29.49 0.06 8.56
CA ALA A 171 -29.47 -0.04 7.11
C ALA A 171 -29.79 -1.48 6.63
N ILE A 172 -29.33 -2.51 7.34
CA ILE A 172 -29.68 -3.92 7.08
C ILE A 172 -31.20 -4.12 7.17
N ASP A 173 -31.85 -3.69 8.27
CA ASP A 173 -33.31 -3.84 8.41
C ASP A 173 -34.09 -3.06 7.33
N MET A 174 -33.62 -1.86 6.96
CA MET A 174 -34.24 -1.10 5.87
C MET A 174 -34.06 -1.79 4.51
N LEU A 175 -32.89 -2.37 4.25
CA LEU A 175 -32.65 -3.14 3.04
C LEU A 175 -33.55 -4.37 2.98
N ASP A 176 -33.69 -5.12 4.08
CA ASP A 176 -34.57 -6.28 4.17
C ASP A 176 -36.03 -5.90 3.91
N LYS A 177 -36.50 -4.78 4.50
CA LYS A 177 -37.83 -4.22 4.22
C LYS A 177 -37.99 -3.80 2.75
N ALA A 178 -36.97 -3.19 2.16
CA ALA A 178 -36.98 -2.78 0.75
C ALA A 178 -37.02 -4.00 -0.19
N ILE A 179 -36.27 -5.05 0.11
CA ILE A 179 -36.31 -6.34 -0.59
C ILE A 179 -37.71 -6.94 -0.50
N ALA A 180 -38.23 -7.12 0.73
CA ALA A 180 -39.54 -7.72 0.95
C ALA A 180 -40.67 -6.95 0.25
N LYS A 181 -40.64 -5.61 0.30
CA LYS A 181 -41.61 -4.76 -0.39
C LYS A 181 -41.52 -4.90 -1.91
N LYS A 182 -40.32 -4.76 -2.47
CA LYS A 182 -40.13 -4.81 -3.92
C LYS A 182 -40.49 -6.19 -4.47
N ASP A 183 -40.15 -7.25 -3.75
CA ASP A 183 -40.49 -8.63 -4.15
C ASP A 183 -41.99 -8.91 -4.07
N ALA A 184 -42.70 -8.31 -3.10
CA ALA A 184 -44.16 -8.41 -2.99
C ALA A 184 -44.90 -7.62 -4.09
N GLU A 185 -44.32 -6.50 -4.56
CA GLU A 185 -44.87 -5.65 -5.61
C GLU A 185 -44.51 -6.13 -7.04
N ALA A 186 -43.49 -6.99 -7.17
CA ALA A 186 -42.99 -7.50 -8.44
C ALA A 186 -44.03 -8.35 -9.18
N LYS A 187 -44.27 -8.05 -10.46
CA LYS A 187 -45.19 -8.83 -11.31
C LYS A 187 -44.55 -10.06 -11.90
N ASP A 188 -43.23 -10.05 -12.03
CA ASP A 188 -42.39 -11.17 -12.45
C ASP A 188 -41.01 -11.09 -11.79
N ASP A 189 -40.18 -12.10 -12.01
CA ASP A 189 -38.89 -12.24 -11.36
C ASP A 189 -37.88 -11.12 -11.73
N THR A 190 -38.01 -10.52 -12.92
CA THR A 190 -37.11 -9.45 -13.37
C THR A 190 -37.32 -8.14 -12.62
N GLU A 191 -38.50 -7.96 -12.01
CA GLU A 191 -38.85 -6.79 -11.21
C GLU A 191 -38.47 -6.92 -9.72
N LYS A 192 -38.11 -8.12 -9.26
CA LYS A 192 -37.68 -8.36 -7.87
C LYS A 192 -36.43 -7.55 -7.51
N TYR A 193 -36.17 -7.40 -6.21
CA TYR A 193 -34.97 -6.71 -5.72
C TYR A 193 -33.70 -7.43 -6.18
N PHE A 194 -33.66 -8.74 -5.99
CA PHE A 194 -32.64 -9.63 -6.55
C PHE A 194 -33.29 -10.65 -7.49
N PRO A 195 -33.32 -10.37 -8.81
CA PRO A 195 -33.81 -11.32 -9.80
C PRO A 195 -32.99 -12.62 -9.78
N ALA A 196 -33.59 -13.73 -10.18
CA ALA A 196 -32.93 -15.03 -10.28
C ALA A 196 -31.69 -14.98 -11.17
N SER A 197 -31.68 -14.13 -12.22
CA SER A 197 -30.49 -13.93 -13.06
C SER A 197 -29.32 -13.29 -12.30
N LYS A 198 -29.59 -12.39 -11.35
CA LYS A 198 -28.55 -11.77 -10.51
C LYS A 198 -28.05 -12.75 -9.45
N ILE A 199 -28.96 -13.51 -8.84
CA ILE A 199 -28.62 -14.60 -7.91
C ILE A 199 -27.75 -15.64 -8.64
N GLN A 200 -28.15 -16.07 -9.84
CA GLN A 200 -27.38 -17.01 -10.65
C GLN A 200 -26.00 -16.45 -11.01
N SER A 201 -25.92 -15.20 -11.44
CA SER A 201 -24.63 -14.57 -11.79
C SER A 201 -23.69 -14.50 -10.58
N LYS A 202 -24.21 -14.19 -9.39
CA LYS A 202 -23.41 -14.16 -8.16
C LYS A 202 -23.00 -15.56 -7.74
N TYR A 203 -23.90 -16.54 -7.83
CA TYR A 203 -23.59 -17.95 -7.62
C TYR A 203 -22.48 -18.44 -8.56
N ASP A 204 -22.59 -18.21 -9.87
CA ASP A 204 -21.58 -18.63 -10.86
C ASP A 204 -20.21 -17.97 -10.60
N SER A 205 -20.21 -16.80 -9.94
CA SER A 205 -18.99 -16.10 -9.56
C SER A 205 -18.32 -16.71 -8.32
N LEU A 206 -19.11 -17.15 -7.33
CA LEU A 206 -18.64 -17.61 -6.02
C LEU A 206 -18.48 -19.14 -5.95
N HIS A 207 -19.43 -19.90 -6.47
CA HIS A 207 -19.44 -21.35 -6.43
C HIS A 207 -19.02 -21.93 -7.78
N LYS A 208 -17.78 -22.40 -7.81
CA LYS A 208 -17.16 -22.98 -9.00
C LYS A 208 -16.78 -24.42 -8.70
N ASP A 209 -16.96 -25.30 -9.68
CA ASP A 209 -16.41 -26.66 -9.62
C ASP A 209 -14.91 -26.61 -9.31
N SER A 210 -14.44 -27.59 -8.55
CA SER A 210 -13.02 -27.85 -8.32
C SER A 210 -12.66 -29.26 -8.81
N TYR A 211 -11.37 -29.52 -8.97
CA TYR A 211 -10.88 -30.68 -9.69
C TYR A 211 -9.78 -31.36 -8.90
N PHE A 212 -9.74 -32.69 -8.94
CA PHE A 212 -8.54 -33.42 -8.56
C PHE A 212 -7.77 -33.81 -9.81
N ALA A 213 -6.52 -33.34 -9.88
CA ALA A 213 -5.66 -33.51 -11.03
C ALA A 213 -4.18 -33.61 -10.62
N ILE A 214 -3.38 -34.28 -11.44
CA ILE A 214 -1.93 -34.11 -11.44
C ILE A 214 -1.60 -33.14 -12.57
N VAL A 215 -0.99 -31.99 -12.26
CA VAL A 215 -0.49 -31.04 -13.25
C VAL A 215 1.01 -30.88 -13.04
N VAL A 216 1.80 -31.19 -14.07
CA VAL A 216 3.27 -31.11 -14.01
C VAL A 216 3.75 -30.09 -15.04
N LYS A 217 4.32 -28.99 -14.55
CA LYS A 217 4.79 -27.85 -15.35
C LYS A 217 6.30 -27.91 -15.62
N TYR A 218 6.68 -27.46 -16.80
CA TYR A 218 8.03 -27.36 -17.32
C TYR A 218 8.18 -26.05 -18.12
N ASN A 219 9.42 -25.58 -18.27
CA ASN A 219 9.71 -24.35 -19.01
C ASN A 219 9.91 -24.60 -20.51
N THR A 220 10.36 -25.81 -20.88
CA THR A 220 10.61 -26.16 -22.29
C THR A 220 10.16 -27.57 -22.62
N ALA A 221 9.92 -27.85 -23.91
CA ALA A 221 9.48 -29.18 -24.34
C ALA A 221 10.59 -30.22 -24.12
N LYS A 222 11.85 -29.80 -24.28
CA LYS A 222 13.03 -30.61 -24.02
C LYS A 222 13.13 -31.02 -22.54
N GLU A 223 12.71 -30.19 -21.60
CA GLU A 223 12.66 -30.61 -20.18
C GLU A 223 11.63 -31.73 -19.96
N VAL A 224 10.50 -31.70 -20.66
CA VAL A 224 9.50 -32.78 -20.60
C VAL A 224 10.07 -34.07 -21.20
N ASP A 225 10.70 -33.96 -22.37
CA ASP A 225 11.32 -35.11 -23.04
C ASP A 225 12.43 -35.71 -22.17
N ASN A 226 13.27 -34.88 -21.55
CA ASN A 226 14.33 -35.33 -20.65
C ASN A 226 13.75 -36.02 -19.41
N ALA A 227 12.70 -35.47 -18.80
CA ALA A 227 12.06 -36.08 -17.63
C ALA A 227 11.41 -37.43 -17.96
N LEU A 228 10.75 -37.55 -19.12
CA LEU A 228 10.23 -38.84 -19.61
C LEU A 228 11.36 -39.83 -19.95
N ALA A 229 12.45 -39.36 -20.56
CA ALA A 229 13.60 -40.18 -20.88
C ALA A 229 14.31 -40.72 -19.63
N GLN A 230 14.37 -39.95 -18.54
CA GLN A 230 14.84 -40.44 -17.25
C GLN A 230 14.01 -41.62 -16.73
N LEU A 231 12.71 -41.66 -17.05
CA LEU A 231 11.83 -42.79 -16.75
C LEU A 231 11.87 -43.89 -17.83
N GLY A 232 12.69 -43.77 -18.87
CA GLY A 232 12.75 -44.73 -19.98
C GLY A 232 11.58 -44.61 -20.97
N ILE A 233 10.88 -43.47 -21.01
CA ILE A 233 9.66 -43.25 -21.78
C ILE A 233 9.91 -42.24 -22.90
N LYS A 234 9.29 -42.45 -24.07
CA LYS A 234 9.20 -41.46 -25.17
C LYS A 234 7.76 -41.27 -25.63
N ILE A 235 7.46 -40.10 -26.17
CA ILE A 235 6.18 -39.81 -26.83
C ILE A 235 6.31 -40.13 -28.32
N VAL A 236 5.50 -41.07 -28.80
CA VAL A 236 5.36 -41.36 -30.23
C VAL A 236 4.21 -40.52 -30.79
N PRO A 237 4.45 -39.65 -31.79
CA PRO A 237 3.40 -38.83 -32.39
C PRO A 237 2.42 -39.71 -33.18
N LYS A 238 1.22 -39.16 -33.43
CA LYS A 238 0.23 -39.81 -34.28
C LYS A 238 0.80 -40.10 -35.67
N ASP A 239 0.61 -41.32 -36.14
CA ASP A 239 0.79 -41.68 -37.54
C ASP A 239 -0.40 -41.15 -38.36
N SER A 240 -0.13 -40.17 -39.22
CA SER A 240 -1.15 -39.53 -40.06
C SER A 240 -1.73 -40.46 -41.14
N THR A 241 -1.08 -41.61 -41.39
CA THR A 241 -1.50 -42.60 -42.39
C THR A 241 -2.40 -43.69 -41.82
N VAL A 242 -2.48 -43.82 -40.49
CA VAL A 242 -3.31 -44.80 -39.78
C VAL A 242 -4.45 -44.07 -39.06
N ALA A 243 -5.70 -44.29 -39.51
CA ALA A 243 -6.87 -43.56 -39.02
C ALA A 243 -7.09 -43.69 -37.49
N GLU A 244 -6.79 -44.87 -36.95
CA GLU A 244 -6.92 -45.20 -35.53
C GLU A 244 -5.68 -44.81 -34.70
N SER A 245 -4.61 -44.30 -35.33
CA SER A 245 -3.42 -43.86 -34.60
C SER A 245 -3.71 -42.59 -33.81
N TYR A 246 -3.10 -42.53 -32.63
CA TYR A 246 -3.11 -41.40 -31.71
C TYR A 246 -1.71 -41.26 -31.10
N PRO A 247 -1.36 -40.08 -30.55
CA PRO A 247 -0.11 -39.92 -29.83
C PRO A 247 -0.11 -40.78 -28.56
N LYS A 248 1.00 -41.44 -28.27
CA LYS A 248 1.09 -42.40 -27.17
C LYS A 248 2.45 -42.42 -26.50
N TRP A 249 2.49 -42.87 -25.27
CA TRP A 249 3.72 -43.07 -24.52
C TRP A 249 4.20 -44.50 -24.72
N THR A 250 5.49 -44.68 -25.00
CA THR A 250 6.11 -45.99 -25.22
C THR A 250 7.41 -46.12 -24.46
N TRP A 251 7.74 -47.33 -24.03
CA TRP A 251 9.07 -47.66 -23.52
C TRP A 251 10.13 -47.45 -24.60
N ILE A 252 11.24 -46.77 -24.26
CA ILE A 252 12.34 -46.51 -25.20
C ILE A 252 13.00 -47.82 -25.66
N THR A 253 13.17 -48.77 -24.75
CA THR A 253 13.90 -50.03 -24.97
C THR A 253 13.10 -51.07 -25.75
N GLU A 254 11.80 -51.19 -25.48
CA GLU A 254 10.94 -52.23 -26.04
C GLU A 254 10.05 -51.73 -27.19
N GLU A 255 9.91 -50.41 -27.34
CA GLU A 255 8.97 -49.76 -28.26
C GLU A 255 7.51 -50.21 -28.08
N THR A 256 7.18 -50.74 -26.90
CA THR A 256 5.84 -51.15 -26.47
C THR A 256 5.12 -49.98 -25.82
N GLU A 257 3.80 -49.95 -26.00
CA GLU A 257 2.93 -48.93 -25.39
C GLU A 257 2.74 -49.19 -23.90
N LEU A 258 2.73 -48.11 -23.11
CA LEU A 258 2.49 -48.19 -21.67
C LEU A 258 1.05 -48.61 -21.38
N THR A 259 0.89 -49.45 -20.37
CA THR A 259 -0.39 -49.77 -19.74
C THR A 259 -0.94 -48.55 -18.97
N THR A 260 -2.21 -48.62 -18.56
CA THR A 260 -2.84 -47.60 -17.71
C THR A 260 -2.04 -47.39 -16.42
N GLY A 261 -1.68 -48.47 -15.73
CA GLY A 261 -0.94 -48.41 -14.47
C GLY A 261 0.46 -47.82 -14.62
N GLU A 262 1.20 -48.17 -15.68
CA GLU A 262 2.51 -47.59 -15.98
C GLU A 262 2.41 -46.09 -16.30
N THR A 263 1.37 -45.68 -17.02
CA THR A 263 1.15 -44.27 -17.35
C THR A 263 0.85 -43.44 -16.10
N ILE A 264 0.04 -43.97 -15.17
CA ILE A 264 -0.27 -43.30 -13.91
C ILE A 264 0.97 -43.21 -13.01
N GLN A 265 1.73 -44.30 -12.89
CA GLN A 265 2.99 -44.30 -12.15
C GLN A 265 3.97 -43.25 -12.70
N ALA A 266 4.12 -43.17 -14.02
CA ALA A 266 4.94 -42.15 -14.65
C ALA A 266 4.46 -40.72 -14.32
N MET A 267 3.16 -40.44 -14.35
CA MET A 267 2.62 -39.13 -13.93
C MET A 267 2.93 -38.80 -12.46
N ILE A 268 2.83 -39.79 -11.56
CA ILE A 268 3.19 -39.64 -10.14
C ILE A 268 4.69 -39.36 -9.99
N ASP A 269 5.55 -40.10 -10.69
CA ASP A 269 7.01 -39.94 -10.62
C ASP A 269 7.48 -38.59 -11.16
N LEU A 270 6.86 -38.11 -12.24
CA LEU A 270 7.12 -36.76 -12.78
C LEU A 270 6.70 -35.68 -11.78
N TYR A 271 5.53 -35.82 -11.15
CA TYR A 271 5.07 -34.87 -10.13
C TYR A 271 5.97 -34.87 -8.90
N ASN A 272 6.34 -36.04 -8.40
CA ASN A 272 7.26 -36.22 -7.28
C ASN A 272 8.63 -35.62 -7.58
N THR A 273 9.18 -35.86 -8.77
CA THR A 273 10.45 -35.29 -9.21
C THR A 273 10.39 -33.76 -9.24
N GLN A 274 9.29 -33.18 -9.75
CA GLN A 274 9.16 -31.72 -9.81
C GLN A 274 8.97 -31.06 -8.45
N ASN A 275 8.29 -31.70 -7.51
CA ASN A 275 7.86 -31.12 -6.24
C ASN A 275 8.58 -31.67 -4.99
N SER A 276 9.58 -32.55 -5.15
CA SER A 276 10.28 -33.18 -4.01
C SER A 276 10.89 -32.17 -3.03
N TYR A 277 11.44 -31.06 -3.52
CA TYR A 277 12.03 -30.00 -2.67
C TYR A 277 11.04 -29.27 -1.78
N LYS A 278 9.73 -29.40 -2.04
CA LYS A 278 8.66 -28.78 -1.26
C LYS A 278 8.21 -29.65 -0.07
N VAL A 279 8.87 -30.79 0.17
CA VAL A 279 8.54 -31.68 1.29
C VAL A 279 9.36 -31.26 2.51
N ASP A 280 8.71 -31.16 3.68
CA ASP A 280 9.29 -30.59 4.91
C ASP A 280 10.66 -31.16 5.30
N ASN A 281 10.87 -32.48 5.12
CA ASN A 281 12.12 -33.16 5.47
C ASN A 281 13.02 -33.46 4.26
N TYR A 282 12.90 -32.73 3.15
CA TYR A 282 13.79 -32.88 2.02
C TYR A 282 15.26 -32.61 2.44
N PRO A 283 16.24 -33.45 2.03
CA PRO A 283 16.18 -34.51 1.02
C PRO A 283 15.96 -35.92 1.58
N THR A 284 15.66 -36.06 2.87
CA THR A 284 15.38 -37.35 3.51
C THR A 284 14.07 -37.92 2.98
N ASP A 285 13.02 -37.10 3.01
CA ASP A 285 11.74 -37.38 2.37
C ASP A 285 11.70 -36.71 0.99
N LYS A 286 11.30 -37.48 -0.03
CA LYS A 286 11.35 -37.04 -1.43
C LYS A 286 10.05 -37.24 -2.19
N LEU A 287 9.10 -37.96 -1.61
CA LEU A 287 7.81 -38.27 -2.22
C LEU A 287 6.82 -37.20 -1.81
N SER A 288 6.40 -36.37 -2.77
CA SER A 288 5.34 -35.38 -2.55
C SER A 288 3.96 -36.04 -2.54
N LEU A 289 3.81 -37.09 -3.35
CA LEU A 289 2.69 -38.04 -3.40
C LEU A 289 3.16 -39.38 -2.86
N VAL A 290 2.50 -39.82 -1.79
CA VAL A 290 2.82 -41.00 -1.01
C VAL A 290 1.68 -42.02 -1.12
N GLU A 291 2.03 -43.28 -1.39
CA GLU A 291 1.10 -44.41 -1.37
C GLU A 291 0.48 -44.57 0.03
N ASP A 292 -0.77 -45.04 0.11
CA ASP A 292 -1.61 -45.12 1.31
C ASP A 292 -2.02 -43.77 1.93
N VAL A 293 -1.54 -42.64 1.38
CA VAL A 293 -1.95 -41.29 1.76
C VAL A 293 -2.74 -40.63 0.63
N HIS A 294 -2.12 -40.51 -0.54
CA HIS A 294 -2.68 -39.82 -1.70
C HIS A 294 -3.32 -40.78 -2.70
N TYR A 295 -2.82 -42.01 -2.77
CA TYR A 295 -3.35 -43.06 -3.63
C TYR A 295 -3.06 -44.45 -3.07
N THR A 296 -3.81 -45.47 -3.49
CA THR A 296 -3.54 -46.89 -3.23
C THR A 296 -3.43 -47.67 -4.54
N VAL A 297 -2.69 -48.78 -4.52
CA VAL A 297 -2.49 -49.64 -5.70
C VAL A 297 -2.93 -51.08 -5.38
N GLU A 298 -3.92 -51.58 -6.12
CA GLU A 298 -4.39 -52.97 -6.02
C GLU A 298 -4.41 -53.62 -7.41
N GLU A 299 -3.69 -54.73 -7.58
CA GLU A 299 -3.59 -55.46 -8.87
C GLU A 299 -3.24 -54.58 -10.09
N GLY A 300 -2.46 -53.50 -9.88
CA GLY A 300 -2.06 -52.55 -10.92
C GLY A 300 -3.10 -51.46 -11.23
N LYS A 301 -4.20 -51.40 -10.47
CA LYS A 301 -5.21 -50.33 -10.52
C LYS A 301 -4.95 -49.29 -9.43
N TYR A 302 -5.04 -48.02 -9.79
CA TYR A 302 -4.81 -46.91 -8.88
C TYR A 302 -6.13 -46.34 -8.37
N THR A 303 -6.23 -46.07 -7.08
CA THR A 303 -7.35 -45.31 -6.50
C THR A 303 -6.80 -44.09 -5.78
N PHE A 304 -7.22 -42.89 -6.16
CA PHE A 304 -6.77 -41.64 -5.56
C PHE A 304 -7.69 -41.19 -4.43
N ASN A 305 -7.10 -40.56 -3.41
CA ASN A 305 -7.86 -39.83 -2.40
C ASN A 305 -8.43 -38.55 -3.05
N THR A 306 -9.74 -38.37 -2.92
CA THR A 306 -10.49 -37.24 -3.50
C THR A 306 -11.33 -36.52 -2.44
N THR A 307 -10.92 -36.61 -1.17
CA THR A 307 -11.55 -35.92 -0.05
C THR A 307 -10.82 -34.62 0.23
N VAL A 308 -11.55 -33.51 0.28
CA VAL A 308 -11.00 -32.20 0.69
C VAL A 308 -11.05 -32.08 2.21
N LYS A 309 -9.96 -31.60 2.81
CA LYS A 309 -9.84 -31.26 4.23
C LYS A 309 -10.06 -29.76 4.44
N GLU A 310 -10.60 -29.39 5.61
CA GLU A 310 -10.90 -27.99 5.95
C GLU A 310 -9.63 -27.14 6.08
N ASP A 311 -8.53 -27.74 6.54
CA ASP A 311 -7.21 -27.11 6.53
C ASP A 311 -6.68 -27.07 5.10
N GLU A 312 -6.53 -25.87 4.53
CA GLU A 312 -6.11 -25.67 3.14
C GLU A 312 -4.71 -26.26 2.88
N ASP A 313 -3.84 -26.26 3.89
CA ASP A 313 -2.46 -26.75 3.81
C ASP A 313 -2.33 -28.26 4.08
N ASP A 314 -3.44 -28.97 4.31
CA ASP A 314 -3.42 -30.42 4.53
C ASP A 314 -2.85 -31.13 3.29
N THR A 315 -1.90 -32.05 3.50
CA THR A 315 -1.26 -32.81 2.42
C THR A 315 -2.26 -33.54 1.52
N LEU A 316 -3.45 -33.89 1.99
CA LEU A 316 -4.50 -34.53 1.19
C LEU A 316 -5.10 -33.60 0.13
N ASN A 317 -5.04 -32.29 0.34
CA ASN A 317 -5.51 -31.27 -0.61
C ASN A 317 -4.51 -31.00 -1.75
N LYS A 318 -3.30 -31.56 -1.70
CA LYS A 318 -2.19 -31.27 -2.65
C LYS A 318 -2.52 -31.45 -4.14
N LEU A 319 -3.47 -32.33 -4.48
CA LEU A 319 -3.91 -32.57 -5.86
C LEU A 319 -5.30 -31.97 -6.16
N HIS A 320 -5.90 -31.30 -5.18
CA HIS A 320 -7.12 -30.54 -5.33
C HIS A 320 -6.78 -29.16 -5.90
N TYR A 321 -7.55 -28.74 -6.89
CA TYR A 321 -7.41 -27.43 -7.52
C TYR A 321 -8.77 -26.78 -7.74
N THR A 322 -8.91 -25.56 -7.26
CA THR A 322 -9.95 -24.61 -7.64
C THR A 322 -9.72 -24.09 -9.06
N GLN A 323 -10.73 -23.44 -9.64
CA GLN A 323 -10.57 -22.77 -10.94
C GLN A 323 -9.57 -21.61 -10.88
N ALA A 324 -9.44 -20.94 -9.74
CA ALA A 324 -8.51 -19.84 -9.55
C ALA A 324 -7.06 -20.34 -9.61
N GLU A 325 -6.74 -21.42 -8.90
CA GLU A 325 -5.40 -22.02 -8.89
C GLU A 325 -4.99 -22.55 -10.27
N LEU A 326 -5.88 -23.27 -10.96
CA LEU A 326 -5.59 -23.69 -12.35
C LEU A 326 -5.39 -22.50 -13.30
N THR A 327 -6.11 -21.40 -13.08
CA THR A 327 -5.95 -20.17 -13.87
C THR A 327 -4.63 -19.48 -13.55
N ALA A 328 -4.22 -19.46 -12.28
CA ALA A 328 -2.94 -18.93 -11.83
C ALA A 328 -1.77 -19.70 -12.46
N ILE A 329 -1.91 -21.01 -12.70
CA ILE A 329 -0.97 -21.77 -13.52
C ILE A 329 -1.00 -21.28 -14.97
N ASN A 330 -2.17 -21.37 -15.63
CA ASN A 330 -2.51 -20.72 -16.91
C ASN A 330 -3.99 -21.02 -17.28
N SER A 331 -4.72 -20.05 -17.84
CA SER A 331 -6.12 -20.27 -18.30
C SER A 331 -6.32 -21.45 -19.28
N GLY A 332 -5.30 -21.78 -20.07
CA GLY A 332 -5.27 -22.95 -20.95
C GLY A 332 -5.18 -24.27 -20.18
N VAL A 333 -4.55 -24.30 -19.00
CA VAL A 333 -4.53 -25.47 -18.10
C VAL A 333 -5.92 -25.70 -17.53
N LEU A 334 -6.59 -24.65 -17.04
CA LEU A 334 -8.00 -24.74 -16.60
C LEU A 334 -8.87 -25.31 -17.72
N THR A 335 -8.77 -24.77 -18.94
CA THR A 335 -9.56 -25.24 -20.09
C THR A 335 -9.29 -26.72 -20.38
N GLN A 336 -8.03 -27.15 -20.28
CA GLN A 336 -7.66 -28.54 -20.50
C GLN A 336 -8.27 -29.48 -19.44
N VAL A 337 -8.11 -29.16 -18.14
CA VAL A 337 -8.64 -29.99 -17.03
C VAL A 337 -10.17 -29.96 -16.96
N LYS A 338 -10.79 -28.80 -17.18
CA LYS A 338 -12.25 -28.62 -17.11
C LYS A 338 -12.98 -29.22 -18.30
N THR A 339 -12.52 -28.93 -19.52
CA THR A 339 -13.30 -29.16 -20.75
C THR A 339 -12.78 -30.33 -21.58
N ASN A 340 -11.47 -30.56 -21.63
CA ASN A 340 -10.86 -31.52 -22.56
C ASN A 340 -10.53 -32.87 -21.92
N LEU A 341 -10.30 -32.92 -20.61
CA LEU A 341 -10.04 -34.14 -19.86
C LEU A 341 -11.31 -34.68 -19.19
N ILE A 342 -11.46 -36.01 -19.20
CA ILE A 342 -12.44 -36.71 -18.36
C ILE A 342 -11.76 -37.31 -17.13
N SER A 343 -12.52 -37.63 -16.09
CA SER A 343 -11.95 -38.27 -14.90
C SER A 343 -11.54 -39.71 -15.22
N TYR A 344 -10.31 -40.08 -14.83
CA TYR A 344 -9.82 -41.45 -14.83
C TYR A 344 -10.79 -42.43 -14.14
N ASN A 345 -10.92 -43.63 -14.69
CA ASN A 345 -11.70 -44.73 -14.13
C ASN A 345 -10.78 -45.91 -13.78
N PRO A 346 -10.74 -46.37 -12.51
CA PRO A 346 -9.94 -47.53 -12.08
C PRO A 346 -10.16 -48.83 -12.87
N GLU A 347 -11.30 -48.96 -13.54
CA GLU A 347 -11.61 -50.12 -14.38
C GLU A 347 -10.98 -50.08 -15.80
N ASP A 348 -10.32 -48.97 -16.16
CA ASP A 348 -9.64 -48.82 -17.45
C ASP A 348 -8.32 -49.62 -17.50
N SER A 349 -8.26 -50.66 -18.34
CA SER A 349 -7.10 -51.56 -18.41
C SER A 349 -6.11 -51.29 -19.56
N VAL A 350 -6.46 -50.42 -20.51
CA VAL A 350 -5.61 -50.04 -21.66
C VAL A 350 -5.74 -48.55 -21.92
N VAL A 351 -4.69 -47.89 -22.37
CA VAL A 351 -4.74 -46.49 -22.84
C VAL A 351 -5.26 -46.48 -24.28
N ASP A 352 -6.26 -45.64 -24.58
CA ASP A 352 -6.74 -45.45 -25.95
C ASP A 352 -7.12 -43.98 -26.27
N ALA A 353 -7.46 -43.70 -27.53
CA ALA A 353 -7.81 -42.35 -28.00
C ALA A 353 -9.12 -41.77 -27.41
N LYS A 354 -9.97 -42.59 -26.78
CA LYS A 354 -11.29 -42.20 -26.26
C LYS A 354 -11.22 -41.84 -24.78
N GLN A 355 -10.28 -42.41 -24.05
CA GLN A 355 -10.17 -42.29 -22.60
C GLN A 355 -9.83 -40.89 -22.08
N LYS A 356 -9.00 -40.10 -22.78
CA LYS A 356 -8.78 -38.66 -22.53
C LYS A 356 -8.67 -38.21 -21.06
N TRP A 357 -8.19 -39.07 -20.14
CA TRP A 357 -8.03 -38.71 -18.73
C TRP A 357 -6.67 -38.07 -18.44
N PHE A 358 -5.74 -38.13 -19.40
CA PHE A 358 -4.47 -37.42 -19.37
C PHE A 358 -4.09 -36.81 -20.73
N THR A 359 -3.01 -36.03 -20.74
CA THR A 359 -2.43 -35.45 -21.95
C THR A 359 -1.39 -36.38 -22.58
N ASN A 360 -1.76 -37.08 -23.66
CA ASN A 360 -0.83 -37.98 -24.38
C ASN A 360 0.28 -37.27 -25.16
N THR A 361 0.24 -35.93 -25.23
CA THR A 361 1.27 -35.08 -25.83
C THR A 361 1.59 -33.95 -24.88
N VAL A 362 2.82 -33.43 -24.95
CA VAL A 362 3.18 -32.16 -24.31
C VAL A 362 2.20 -31.07 -24.75
N LYS A 363 1.67 -30.32 -23.78
CA LYS A 363 0.83 -29.15 -24.04
C LYS A 363 1.68 -27.90 -23.88
N SER A 364 1.63 -27.06 -24.90
CA SER A 364 2.38 -25.80 -25.00
C SER A 364 1.41 -24.63 -24.92
N LEU A 365 1.70 -23.69 -24.02
CA LEU A 365 0.96 -22.45 -23.83
C LEU A 365 1.92 -21.25 -23.91
N ASP A 366 1.35 -20.05 -24.03
CA ASP A 366 2.09 -18.76 -24.01
C ASP A 366 3.29 -18.73 -24.97
N SER A 367 3.06 -19.12 -26.24
CA SER A 367 4.09 -19.19 -27.27
C SER A 367 5.29 -20.08 -26.90
N GLY A 368 5.07 -21.11 -26.07
CA GLY A 368 6.09 -22.08 -25.70
C GLY A 368 6.69 -21.89 -24.31
N LYS A 369 6.34 -20.82 -23.60
CA LYS A 369 6.88 -20.50 -22.26
C LYS A 369 6.40 -21.44 -21.15
N VAL A 370 5.24 -22.06 -21.33
CA VAL A 370 4.69 -23.04 -20.39
C VAL A 370 4.46 -24.34 -21.13
N GLN A 371 5.16 -25.38 -20.69
CA GLN A 371 4.93 -26.75 -21.12
C GLN A 371 4.35 -27.54 -19.95
N TYR A 372 3.37 -28.40 -20.20
CA TYR A 372 2.82 -29.22 -19.13
C TYR A 372 2.29 -30.57 -19.63
N LEU A 373 2.20 -31.47 -18.66
CA LEU A 373 1.42 -32.70 -18.72
C LEU A 373 0.36 -32.65 -17.62
N ALA A 374 -0.85 -33.12 -17.92
CA ALA A 374 -1.95 -33.13 -16.95
C ALA A 374 -2.71 -34.45 -16.99
N MET A 375 -3.18 -34.87 -15.82
CA MET A 375 -4.07 -36.01 -15.61
C MET A 375 -5.21 -35.59 -14.68
N LYS A 376 -6.45 -35.97 -14.99
CA LYS A 376 -7.63 -35.70 -14.18
C LYS A 376 -8.22 -36.99 -13.65
N PHE A 377 -8.58 -37.03 -12.37
CA PHE A 377 -9.15 -38.22 -11.76
C PHE A 377 -10.42 -37.95 -10.93
N ALA A 378 -10.73 -36.70 -10.56
CA ALA A 378 -12.07 -36.37 -10.06
C ALA A 378 -12.50 -34.93 -10.33
N THR A 379 -13.80 -34.67 -10.16
CA THR A 379 -14.41 -33.33 -10.15
C THR A 379 -15.31 -33.24 -8.93
N ILE A 380 -15.09 -32.22 -8.11
CA ILE A 380 -16.06 -31.82 -7.09
C ILE A 380 -16.94 -30.76 -7.73
N THR A 381 -18.19 -31.13 -7.97
CA THR A 381 -19.20 -30.19 -8.47
C THR A 381 -19.54 -29.20 -7.37
N ALA A 382 -19.65 -27.92 -7.73
CA ALA A 382 -20.12 -26.89 -6.80
C ALA A 382 -21.47 -27.29 -6.17
N SER A 383 -21.65 -26.94 -4.89
CA SER A 383 -22.93 -27.11 -4.19
C SER A 383 -24.04 -26.48 -5.01
N PRO A 384 -25.15 -27.19 -5.31
CA PRO A 384 -26.22 -26.64 -6.14
C PRO A 384 -26.74 -25.33 -5.56
N LEU A 385 -27.08 -24.36 -6.42
CA LEU A 385 -27.60 -23.05 -6.01
C LEU A 385 -28.67 -23.13 -4.92
N GLU A 386 -29.61 -24.07 -5.01
CA GLU A 386 -30.70 -24.23 -4.03
C GLU A 386 -30.20 -24.51 -2.59
N THR A 387 -28.98 -25.01 -2.41
CA THR A 387 -28.38 -25.30 -1.09
C THR A 387 -27.63 -24.13 -0.48
N VAL A 388 -27.17 -23.18 -1.31
CA VAL A 388 -26.33 -22.03 -0.91
C VAL A 388 -27.01 -20.68 -1.21
N LYS A 389 -28.30 -20.71 -1.57
CA LYS A 389 -29.03 -19.54 -2.05
C LYS A 389 -29.06 -18.40 -1.03
N ASP A 390 -29.21 -18.72 0.26
CA ASP A 390 -29.27 -17.74 1.33
C ASP A 390 -27.92 -17.01 1.51
N GLU A 391 -26.81 -17.75 1.46
CA GLU A 391 -25.45 -17.21 1.45
C GLU A 391 -25.25 -16.22 0.29
N ILE A 392 -25.69 -16.60 -0.92
CA ILE A 392 -25.62 -15.75 -2.11
C ILE A 392 -26.44 -14.46 -1.94
N ILE A 393 -27.62 -14.56 -1.33
CA ILE A 393 -28.47 -13.39 -1.05
C ILE A 393 -27.77 -12.47 -0.04
N GLU A 394 -27.17 -13.00 1.02
CA GLU A 394 -26.43 -12.19 1.99
C GLU A 394 -25.21 -11.49 1.35
N ALA A 395 -24.46 -12.19 0.49
CA ALA A 395 -23.37 -11.58 -0.26
C ALA A 395 -23.85 -10.44 -1.18
N LEU A 396 -25.05 -10.56 -1.78
CA LEU A 396 -25.66 -9.50 -2.56
C LEU A 396 -26.15 -8.32 -1.70
N LYS A 397 -26.59 -8.56 -0.47
CA LYS A 397 -26.96 -7.50 0.48
C LYS A 397 -25.73 -6.68 0.89
N GLU A 398 -24.61 -7.33 1.20
CA GLU A 398 -23.36 -6.62 1.55
C GLU A 398 -22.85 -5.73 0.40
N GLU A 399 -23.06 -6.11 -0.88
CA GLU A 399 -22.74 -5.23 -2.02
C GLU A 399 -23.57 -3.93 -2.05
N VAL A 400 -24.79 -3.96 -1.50
CA VAL A 400 -25.69 -2.81 -1.38
C VAL A 400 -25.38 -1.99 -0.14
N LEU A 401 -24.98 -2.62 0.97
CA LEU A 401 -24.69 -2.01 2.28
C LEU A 401 -23.37 -1.22 2.34
N LYS A 402 -23.12 -0.41 1.31
CA LYS A 402 -22.01 0.54 1.25
C LYS A 402 -22.37 1.83 1.98
N LEU A 403 -21.35 2.64 2.30
CA LEU A 403 -21.51 3.92 3.01
C LEU A 403 -22.57 4.84 2.39
N GLU A 404 -22.70 4.86 1.05
CA GLU A 404 -23.72 5.63 0.33
C GLU A 404 -25.15 5.21 0.72
N PHE A 405 -25.42 3.90 0.74
CA PHE A 405 -26.73 3.38 1.12
C PHE A 405 -27.01 3.61 2.60
N ILE A 406 -26.02 3.36 3.47
CA ILE A 406 -26.15 3.62 4.92
C ILE A 406 -26.51 5.10 5.16
N ASN A 407 -25.83 6.02 4.49
CA ASN A 407 -26.12 7.45 4.57
C ASN A 407 -27.53 7.77 4.07
N GLU A 408 -27.95 7.25 2.92
CA GLU A 408 -29.32 7.41 2.40
C GLU A 408 -30.38 6.95 3.41
N GLN A 409 -30.15 5.81 4.07
CA GLN A 409 -31.06 5.28 5.09
C GLN A 409 -31.09 6.16 6.34
N MET A 410 -29.96 6.74 6.77
CA MET A 410 -29.93 7.70 7.87
C MET A 410 -30.68 8.99 7.54
N TYR A 411 -30.54 9.52 6.32
CA TYR A 411 -31.36 10.67 5.89
C TYR A 411 -32.85 10.34 5.87
N SER A 412 -33.20 9.14 5.38
CA SER A 412 -34.59 8.66 5.37
C SER A 412 -35.14 8.54 6.79
N LEU A 413 -34.33 8.00 7.73
CA LEU A 413 -34.68 7.91 9.15
C LEU A 413 -35.00 9.29 9.73
N ARG A 414 -34.10 10.26 9.56
CA ARG A 414 -34.31 11.64 10.05
C ARG A 414 -35.62 12.23 9.52
N SER A 415 -35.95 11.98 8.25
CA SER A 415 -37.17 12.51 7.61
C SER A 415 -38.50 12.00 8.21
N ASN A 416 -38.47 10.88 8.96
CA ASN A 416 -39.64 10.38 9.67
C ASN A 416 -40.01 11.25 10.89
N TYR A 417 -39.13 12.16 11.29
CA TYR A 417 -39.27 13.01 12.45
C TYR A 417 -39.48 14.49 12.06
N GLU A 418 -40.07 15.28 12.96
CA GLU A 418 -40.20 16.72 12.76
C GLU A 418 -38.84 17.40 12.91
N ILE A 419 -38.22 17.80 11.79
CA ILE A 419 -36.92 18.48 11.76
C ILE A 419 -37.12 19.99 11.56
N GLU A 420 -36.58 20.77 12.48
CA GLU A 420 -36.35 22.21 12.32
C GLU A 420 -34.84 22.52 12.36
N ILE A 421 -34.27 23.05 11.26
CA ILE A 421 -32.86 23.47 11.20
C ILE A 421 -32.79 24.99 11.17
N TYR A 422 -32.24 25.59 12.22
CA TYR A 422 -32.16 27.03 12.38
C TYR A 422 -30.87 27.62 11.80
N ASP A 423 -29.77 26.85 11.82
CA ASP A 423 -28.53 27.27 11.19
C ASP A 423 -28.64 27.25 9.65
N LYS A 424 -28.16 28.30 9.00
CA LYS A 424 -28.32 28.46 7.55
C LYS A 424 -27.49 27.44 6.78
N GLU A 425 -26.24 27.22 7.16
CA GLU A 425 -25.31 26.38 6.40
C GLU A 425 -25.67 24.91 6.53
N VAL A 426 -25.99 24.48 7.76
CA VAL A 426 -26.53 23.13 8.02
C VAL A 426 -27.82 22.90 7.22
N LYS A 427 -28.72 23.88 7.18
CA LYS A 427 -29.98 23.77 6.45
C LYS A 427 -29.76 23.67 4.95
N ASP A 428 -28.89 24.49 4.38
CA ASP A 428 -28.60 24.49 2.95
C ASP A 428 -27.96 23.15 2.54
N TYR A 429 -27.02 22.63 3.34
CA TYR A 429 -26.44 21.30 3.13
C TYR A 429 -27.50 20.20 3.23
N TYR A 430 -28.28 20.17 4.31
CA TYR A 430 -29.32 19.16 4.50
C TYR A 430 -30.35 19.19 3.37
N THR A 431 -30.75 20.38 2.91
CA THR A 431 -31.69 20.54 1.78
C THR A 431 -31.12 19.95 0.50
N SER A 432 -29.84 20.24 0.19
CA SER A 432 -29.18 19.68 -0.99
C SER A 432 -29.05 18.14 -0.95
N GLN A 433 -28.74 17.59 0.23
CA GLN A 433 -28.66 16.14 0.41
C GLN A 433 -30.04 15.48 0.35
N ALA A 434 -31.06 16.09 0.97
CA ALA A 434 -32.44 15.63 0.87
C ALA A 434 -32.93 15.61 -0.60
N GLU A 435 -32.63 16.66 -1.38
CA GLU A 435 -32.92 16.67 -2.83
C GLU A 435 -32.19 15.55 -3.58
N THR A 436 -30.93 15.30 -3.24
CA THR A 436 -30.11 14.24 -3.87
C THR A 436 -30.71 12.86 -3.61
N PHE A 437 -31.13 12.59 -2.38
CA PHE A 437 -31.79 11.34 -1.96
C PHE A 437 -33.30 11.32 -2.23
N LYS A 438 -33.86 12.38 -2.84
CA LYS A 438 -35.29 12.54 -3.16
C LYS A 438 -36.22 12.44 -1.93
N ILE A 439 -35.74 12.96 -0.81
CA ILE A 439 -36.48 13.06 0.44
C ILE A 439 -37.24 14.39 0.47
N ASP A 440 -38.54 14.37 0.76
CA ASP A 440 -39.34 15.58 0.90
C ASP A 440 -38.97 16.31 2.20
N PHE A 441 -38.23 17.40 2.08
CA PHE A 441 -37.83 18.24 3.19
C PHE A 441 -38.29 19.68 2.98
N LYS A 442 -39.10 20.18 3.92
CA LYS A 442 -39.52 21.57 3.93
C LYS A 442 -38.57 22.40 4.79
N ALA A 443 -37.69 23.14 4.11
CA ALA A 443 -36.74 24.03 4.76
C ALA A 443 -37.39 24.94 5.83
N THR A 444 -36.79 24.95 7.01
CA THR A 444 -37.24 25.75 8.15
C THR A 444 -37.11 27.24 7.87
N LYS A 445 -38.18 27.98 8.15
CA LYS A 445 -38.23 29.45 7.98
C LYS A 445 -37.90 30.22 9.27
N LYS A 446 -37.99 29.55 10.42
CA LYS A 446 -37.66 30.12 11.74
C LYS A 446 -36.14 30.26 11.87
N THR A 447 -35.70 31.23 12.67
CA THR A 447 -34.31 31.35 13.11
C THR A 447 -34.23 31.17 14.62
N SER A 448 -33.05 30.80 15.11
CA SER A 448 -32.75 30.73 16.54
C SER A 448 -31.44 31.45 16.83
N LYS A 449 -31.27 31.92 18.07
CA LYS A 449 -30.04 32.59 18.52
C LYS A 449 -29.01 31.62 19.10
N ASP A 450 -29.45 30.46 19.56
CA ASP A 450 -28.70 29.51 20.40
C ASP A 450 -28.90 28.05 19.97
N LYS A 451 -29.89 27.75 19.12
CA LYS A 451 -30.20 26.39 18.65
C LYS A 451 -29.75 26.19 17.22
N ILE A 452 -29.06 25.09 16.94
CA ILE A 452 -28.66 24.67 15.59
C ILE A 452 -29.81 23.94 14.90
N ALA A 453 -30.39 22.97 15.61
CA ALA A 453 -31.50 22.18 15.10
C ALA A 453 -32.42 21.72 16.24
N LYS A 454 -33.60 21.27 15.86
CA LYS A 454 -34.56 20.59 16.72
C LYS A 454 -35.16 19.42 15.95
N ILE A 455 -35.13 18.22 16.54
CA ILE A 455 -35.66 17.00 15.92
C ILE A 455 -36.55 16.31 16.94
N ASP A 456 -37.84 16.19 16.62
CA ASP A 456 -38.81 15.48 17.46
C ASP A 456 -38.79 15.95 18.93
N GLY A 457 -38.83 17.27 19.12
CA GLY A 457 -38.79 17.89 20.45
C GLY A 457 -37.40 17.98 21.08
N VAL A 458 -36.41 17.21 20.63
CA VAL A 458 -35.01 17.27 21.11
C VAL A 458 -34.32 18.48 20.48
N GLU A 459 -33.69 19.31 21.30
CA GLU A 459 -33.06 20.56 20.87
C GLU A 459 -31.53 20.42 20.93
N TYR A 460 -30.85 20.75 19.83
CA TYR A 460 -29.41 20.72 19.71
C TYR A 460 -28.89 22.16 19.74
N THR A 461 -28.24 22.53 20.84
CA THR A 461 -27.75 23.89 21.09
C THR A 461 -26.37 24.11 20.48
N ALA A 462 -26.01 25.37 20.23
CA ALA A 462 -24.67 25.75 19.79
C ALA A 462 -23.62 25.34 20.85
N ASP A 463 -23.93 25.49 22.14
CA ASP A 463 -23.04 25.12 23.25
C ASP A 463 -22.69 23.63 23.26
N GLN A 464 -23.71 22.75 23.15
CA GLN A 464 -23.49 21.30 23.11
C GLN A 464 -22.65 20.88 21.90
N ILE A 465 -22.95 21.45 20.73
CA ILE A 465 -22.21 21.14 19.51
C ILE A 465 -20.76 21.65 19.62
N PHE A 466 -20.57 22.84 20.19
CA PHE A 466 -19.23 23.39 20.45
C PHE A 466 -18.41 22.49 21.35
N GLU A 467 -18.95 22.04 22.49
CA GLU A 467 -18.25 21.14 23.41
C GLU A 467 -17.74 19.88 22.72
N ILE A 468 -18.59 19.25 21.88
CA ILE A 468 -18.23 18.02 21.18
C ILE A 468 -17.20 18.28 20.08
N MET A 469 -17.40 19.32 19.27
CA MET A 469 -16.43 19.69 18.22
C MET A 469 -15.09 20.08 18.83
N ASN A 470 -15.10 20.78 19.97
CA ASN A 470 -13.91 21.18 20.68
C ASN A 470 -13.14 19.97 21.21
N ASN A 471 -13.84 19.03 21.83
CA ASN A 471 -13.23 17.81 22.35
C ASN A 471 -12.64 16.94 21.24
N LYS A 472 -13.25 16.90 20.05
CA LYS A 472 -12.72 16.10 18.93
C LYS A 472 -11.65 16.83 18.11
N TYR A 473 -11.91 18.07 17.73
CA TYR A 473 -11.14 18.77 16.69
C TYR A 473 -10.42 20.03 17.21
N GLY A 474 -10.65 20.42 18.47
CA GLY A 474 -10.09 21.65 19.04
C GLY A 474 -8.57 21.70 18.92
N MET A 475 -7.85 20.63 19.31
CA MET A 475 -6.37 20.57 19.26
C MET A 475 -5.79 20.78 17.85
N ASN A 476 -6.39 20.15 16.84
CA ASN A 476 -6.02 20.33 15.43
C ASN A 476 -6.15 21.78 14.98
N PHE A 477 -7.25 22.41 15.39
CA PHE A 477 -7.53 23.80 15.04
C PHE A 477 -6.58 24.77 15.74
N ILE A 478 -6.44 24.66 17.07
CA ILE A 478 -5.66 25.63 17.85
C ILE A 478 -4.18 25.57 17.52
N SER A 479 -3.62 24.40 17.14
CA SER A 479 -2.20 24.30 16.80
C SER A 479 -1.84 25.16 15.60
N ASN A 480 -2.63 25.08 14.54
CA ASN A 480 -2.46 25.94 13.37
C ASN A 480 -2.65 27.41 13.75
N GLN A 481 -3.65 27.70 14.59
CA GLN A 481 -3.96 29.07 14.97
C GLN A 481 -2.89 29.71 15.85
N ILE A 482 -2.28 28.95 16.76
CA ILE A 482 -1.16 29.41 17.58
C ILE A 482 -0.01 29.83 16.66
N ASN A 483 0.37 29.01 15.69
CA ASN A 483 1.42 29.37 14.73
C ASN A 483 1.07 30.62 13.93
N TYR A 484 -0.17 30.73 13.46
CA TYR A 484 -0.65 31.89 12.72
C TYR A 484 -0.49 33.20 13.48
N GLU A 485 -0.99 33.25 14.72
CA GLU A 485 -0.88 34.45 15.54
C GLU A 485 0.58 34.76 15.90
N ARG A 486 1.39 33.73 16.21
CA ARG A 486 2.80 33.92 16.56
C ARG A 486 3.57 34.60 15.44
N LEU A 487 3.53 34.05 14.23
CA LEU A 487 4.30 34.59 13.11
C LEU A 487 3.80 35.96 12.65
N LEU A 488 2.48 36.20 12.64
CA LEU A 488 1.95 37.52 12.24
C LEU A 488 2.20 38.62 13.28
N ASN A 489 2.28 38.28 14.57
CA ASN A 489 2.60 39.23 15.63
C ASN A 489 4.11 39.34 15.94
N ASP A 490 4.95 38.52 15.30
CA ASP A 490 6.39 38.63 15.38
C ASP A 490 6.84 39.91 14.67
N SER A 491 7.33 40.89 15.44
CA SER A 491 7.74 42.19 14.91
C SER A 491 9.13 42.18 14.29
N GLU A 492 9.92 41.14 14.53
CA GLU A 492 11.24 40.97 13.92
C GLU A 492 11.08 40.29 12.55
N LEU A 493 10.22 39.26 12.47
CA LEU A 493 9.93 38.54 11.23
C LEU A 493 8.94 39.29 10.31
N ASN A 494 7.79 39.73 10.84
CA ASN A 494 6.74 40.37 10.03
C ASN A 494 7.01 41.87 9.83
N THR A 495 7.81 42.17 8.81
CA THR A 495 8.12 43.54 8.38
C THR A 495 7.13 44.10 7.35
N VAL A 496 6.15 43.31 6.91
CA VAL A 496 5.19 43.68 5.84
C VAL A 496 3.93 44.33 6.41
N TYR A 497 3.39 43.78 7.50
CA TYR A 497 2.10 44.18 8.04
C TYR A 497 2.07 44.15 9.56
N ASP A 498 1.88 45.30 10.21
CA ASP A 498 1.62 45.36 11.64
C ASP A 498 0.22 44.83 11.93
N TYR A 499 0.18 43.55 12.32
CA TYR A 499 -1.06 42.82 12.58
C TYR A 499 -1.84 43.43 13.74
N THR A 500 -1.16 43.77 14.83
CA THR A 500 -1.76 44.33 16.05
C THR A 500 -2.42 45.69 15.79
N ASN A 501 -1.79 46.57 15.02
CA ASN A 501 -2.30 47.92 14.74
C ASN A 501 -3.00 48.05 13.37
N ASN A 502 -3.15 46.94 12.63
CA ASN A 502 -3.81 46.88 11.34
C ASN A 502 -3.21 47.87 10.32
N LYS A 503 -1.88 47.89 10.22
CA LYS A 503 -1.12 48.88 9.44
C LYS A 503 -0.11 48.23 8.50
N VAL A 504 -0.18 48.60 7.22
CA VAL A 504 0.84 48.20 6.22
C VAL A 504 2.17 48.87 6.52
N LEU A 505 3.23 48.07 6.65
CA LEU A 505 4.61 48.51 6.90
C LEU A 505 5.40 48.56 5.58
N ASP A 506 5.32 47.51 4.77
CA ASP A 506 5.86 47.47 3.40
C ASP A 506 4.72 47.43 2.37
N LYS A 507 4.54 48.55 1.67
CA LYS A 507 3.50 48.67 0.65
C LYS A 507 3.76 47.79 -0.58
N LYS A 508 5.01 47.62 -0.98
CA LYS A 508 5.36 46.87 -2.19
C LYS A 508 5.06 45.39 -1.98
N ALA A 509 5.60 44.80 -0.91
CA ALA A 509 5.33 43.40 -0.54
C ALA A 509 3.82 43.17 -0.34
N TRP A 510 3.13 44.10 0.32
CA TRP A 510 1.67 44.01 0.46
C TRP A 510 0.95 44.05 -0.90
N ASP A 511 1.33 44.91 -1.84
CA ASP A 511 0.69 44.97 -3.17
C ASP A 511 0.98 43.71 -4.02
N GLU A 512 2.09 43.01 -3.80
CA GLU A 512 2.42 41.73 -4.44
C GLU A 512 1.43 40.62 -4.01
N LEU A 513 1.10 40.53 -2.71
CA LEU A 513 0.05 39.62 -2.23
C LEU A 513 -1.32 39.90 -2.85
N THR A 514 -1.67 41.18 -3.05
CA THR A 514 -2.91 41.55 -3.79
C THR A 514 -2.86 41.09 -5.25
N THR A 515 -1.67 41.08 -5.85
CA THR A 515 -1.50 40.59 -7.23
C THR A 515 -1.63 39.06 -7.29
N ARG A 516 -1.08 38.32 -6.32
CA ARG A 516 -1.31 36.87 -6.17
C ARG A 516 -2.80 36.54 -6.10
N ILE A 517 -3.58 37.23 -5.27
CA ILE A 517 -5.04 37.03 -5.17
C ILE A 517 -5.74 37.30 -6.51
N LYS A 518 -5.32 38.32 -7.28
CA LYS A 518 -5.88 38.58 -8.62
C LYS A 518 -5.61 37.42 -9.59
N ASN A 519 -4.41 36.84 -9.54
CA ASN A 519 -4.06 35.69 -10.38
C ASN A 519 -4.89 34.46 -9.98
N MET A 520 -4.98 34.16 -8.68
CA MET A 520 -5.81 33.06 -8.16
C MET A 520 -7.28 33.19 -8.57
N LYS A 521 -7.84 34.42 -8.56
CA LYS A 521 -9.20 34.69 -9.07
C LYS A 521 -9.35 34.40 -10.56
N SER A 522 -8.33 34.75 -11.35
CA SER A 522 -8.33 34.50 -12.79
C SER A 522 -8.28 33.00 -13.09
N GLU A 523 -7.47 32.25 -12.34
CA GLU A 523 -7.37 30.80 -12.43
C GLU A 523 -8.68 30.13 -11.98
N PHE A 524 -9.25 30.55 -10.86
CA PHE A 524 -10.57 30.11 -10.39
C PHE A 524 -11.66 30.31 -11.45
N ALA A 525 -11.69 31.48 -12.08
CA ALA A 525 -12.67 31.80 -13.13
C ALA A 525 -12.49 30.96 -14.41
N ALA A 526 -11.28 30.50 -14.69
CA ALA A 526 -10.97 29.60 -15.80
C ALA A 526 -11.13 28.10 -15.45
N GLY A 527 -11.17 27.78 -14.16
CA GLY A 527 -11.18 26.43 -13.62
C GLY A 527 -12.57 25.82 -13.41
N GLN A 528 -12.58 24.56 -12.98
CA GLN A 528 -13.80 23.77 -12.78
C GLN A 528 -14.68 24.28 -11.60
N TYR A 529 -14.12 25.13 -10.72
CA TYR A 529 -14.80 25.66 -9.55
C TYR A 529 -15.56 26.98 -9.78
N ALA A 530 -15.50 27.55 -10.99
CA ALA A 530 -16.10 28.86 -11.29
C ALA A 530 -17.59 29.00 -10.90
N GLY A 531 -18.34 27.89 -10.95
CA GLY A 531 -19.77 27.84 -10.57
C GLY A 531 -20.06 28.03 -9.08
N MET A 532 -19.06 27.90 -8.20
CA MET A 532 -19.19 28.02 -6.73
C MET A 532 -19.27 29.49 -6.27
N GLY A 533 -18.71 30.42 -7.05
CA GLY A 533 -18.50 31.81 -6.68
C GLY A 533 -17.26 32.00 -5.80
N TRP A 534 -16.52 33.09 -6.04
CA TRP A 534 -15.22 33.35 -5.40
C TRP A 534 -15.26 33.36 -3.87
N ALA A 535 -16.28 34.01 -3.28
CA ALA A 535 -16.42 34.08 -1.82
C ALA A 535 -16.57 32.68 -1.18
N ASN A 536 -17.39 31.82 -1.78
CA ASN A 536 -17.52 30.44 -1.33
C ASN A 536 -16.24 29.64 -1.57
N TYR A 537 -15.55 29.87 -2.68
CA TYR A 537 -14.27 29.20 -2.96
C TYR A 537 -13.23 29.50 -1.89
N ILE A 538 -13.04 30.78 -1.52
CA ILE A 538 -12.06 31.13 -0.49
C ILE A 538 -12.48 30.63 0.90
N LYS A 539 -13.78 30.63 1.19
CA LYS A 539 -14.33 30.06 2.42
C LYS A 539 -14.08 28.54 2.51
N TYR A 540 -14.34 27.78 1.46
CA TYR A 540 -14.22 26.32 1.54
C TYR A 540 -12.77 25.81 1.35
N VAL A 541 -11.94 26.53 0.58
CA VAL A 541 -10.56 26.10 0.30
C VAL A 541 -9.57 26.64 1.32
N TYR A 542 -9.71 27.91 1.71
CA TYR A 542 -8.76 28.59 2.60
C TYR A 542 -9.35 28.88 3.98
N GLN A 543 -10.62 28.56 4.22
CA GLN A 543 -11.32 28.76 5.50
C GLN A 543 -11.37 30.22 5.96
N VAL A 544 -11.37 31.14 5.00
CA VAL A 544 -11.45 32.60 5.23
C VAL A 544 -12.69 33.21 4.55
N GLU A 545 -13.26 34.25 5.15
CA GLU A 545 -14.50 34.88 4.69
C GLU A 545 -14.23 36.09 3.76
N THR A 546 -13.03 36.69 3.85
CA THR A 546 -12.68 37.87 3.06
C THR A 546 -11.35 37.77 2.33
N GLU A 547 -11.18 38.57 1.28
CA GLU A 547 -9.88 38.68 0.59
C GLU A 547 -8.79 39.31 1.45
N HIS A 548 -9.16 40.10 2.47
CA HIS A 548 -8.18 40.62 3.41
C HIS A 548 -7.62 39.48 4.28
N GLU A 549 -8.50 38.59 4.73
CA GLU A 549 -8.12 37.40 5.49
C GLU A 549 -7.30 36.43 4.65
N LEU A 550 -7.69 36.20 3.39
CA LEU A 550 -6.86 35.45 2.43
C LEU A 550 -5.47 36.09 2.26
N LYS A 551 -5.40 37.42 2.24
CA LYS A 551 -4.12 38.11 2.11
C LYS A 551 -3.22 37.90 3.32
N LEU A 552 -3.78 37.89 4.52
CA LEU A 552 -3.06 37.60 5.75
C LEU A 552 -2.66 36.11 5.83
N PHE A 553 -3.49 35.20 5.32
CA PHE A 553 -3.13 33.80 5.13
C PHE A 553 -1.90 33.65 4.22
N LEU A 554 -1.90 34.29 3.05
CA LEU A 554 -0.75 34.25 2.14
C LEU A 554 0.50 34.91 2.75
N LEU A 555 0.32 35.98 3.55
CA LEU A 555 1.43 36.57 4.30
C LEU A 555 1.98 35.58 5.32
N TYR A 556 1.13 34.87 6.06
CA TYR A 556 1.56 33.84 7.00
C TYR A 556 2.34 32.70 6.30
N GLU A 557 1.92 32.27 5.11
CA GLU A 557 2.68 31.28 4.33
C GLU A 557 4.09 31.78 4.00
N ASP A 558 4.20 33.05 3.59
CA ASP A 558 5.49 33.68 3.28
C ASP A 558 6.34 33.81 4.55
N LEU A 559 5.75 34.24 5.68
CA LEU A 559 6.45 34.33 6.98
C LEU A 559 6.87 32.97 7.51
N SER A 560 6.09 31.91 7.30
CA SER A 560 6.46 30.54 7.71
C SER A 560 7.70 30.05 6.96
N LYS A 561 7.79 30.39 5.66
CA LYS A 561 8.96 30.11 4.84
C LYS A 561 10.15 30.97 5.27
N ASP A 562 9.94 32.25 5.57
CA ASP A 562 10.99 33.13 6.04
C ASP A 562 11.53 32.66 7.40
N TYR A 563 10.65 32.26 8.32
CA TYR A 563 11.01 31.70 9.63
C TYR A 563 11.95 30.49 9.50
N ILE A 564 11.60 29.51 8.66
CA ILE A 564 12.44 28.32 8.50
C ILE A 564 13.72 28.61 7.72
N ASN A 565 13.64 29.51 6.72
CA ASN A 565 14.80 29.92 5.94
C ASN A 565 15.82 30.67 6.79
N GLU A 566 15.37 31.56 7.69
CA GLU A 566 16.25 32.28 8.63
C GLU A 566 16.88 31.31 9.63
N LYS A 567 16.10 30.36 10.16
CA LYS A 567 16.58 29.36 11.13
C LYS A 567 17.69 28.47 10.56
N TYR A 568 17.62 28.13 9.27
CA TYR A 568 18.58 27.26 8.59
C TYR A 568 19.41 28.01 7.53
N ASP A 569 19.53 29.33 7.66
CA ASP A 569 20.37 30.15 6.78
C ASP A 569 21.86 29.91 7.06
N VAL A 570 22.65 30.00 5.99
CA VAL A 570 24.10 29.83 6.02
C VAL A 570 24.84 31.07 5.54
N ILE A 571 24.16 32.13 5.09
CA ILE A 571 24.81 33.34 4.55
C ILE A 571 25.65 34.06 5.61
N ASP A 572 25.09 34.31 6.80
CA ASP A 572 25.70 35.15 7.83
C ASP A 572 26.27 34.37 9.03
N ILE A 573 26.61 33.08 8.85
CA ILE A 573 27.15 32.22 9.93
C ILE A 573 28.65 31.97 9.78
N GLU A 574 29.30 31.62 10.89
CA GLU A 574 30.68 31.12 10.92
C GLU A 574 30.72 29.59 10.86
N SER A 575 31.86 29.01 10.49
CA SER A 575 32.05 27.56 10.37
C SER A 575 32.01 26.79 11.69
N THR A 576 31.86 27.48 12.83
CA THR A 576 31.65 26.89 14.16
C THR A 576 30.19 26.98 14.62
N SER A 577 29.27 27.34 13.72
CA SER A 577 27.84 27.41 14.02
C SER A 577 27.20 26.03 14.04
N ASN A 578 26.33 25.77 15.02
CA ASN A 578 25.55 24.53 15.09
C ASN A 578 24.75 24.26 13.79
N ILE A 579 24.29 25.33 13.10
CA ILE A 579 23.58 25.19 11.82
C ILE A 579 24.52 24.58 10.77
N TRP A 580 25.75 25.06 10.69
CA TRP A 580 26.74 24.51 9.77
C TRP A 580 27.11 23.08 10.15
N ASP A 581 27.21 22.75 11.44
CA ASP A 581 27.47 21.38 11.89
C ASP A 581 26.38 20.41 11.41
N ILE A 582 25.09 20.81 11.41
CA ILE A 582 23.99 20.00 10.86
C ILE A 582 24.18 19.73 9.36
N TYR A 583 24.51 20.77 8.58
CA TYR A 583 24.77 20.62 7.15
C TYR A 583 26.01 19.76 6.89
N LEU A 584 27.09 20.02 7.63
CA LEU A 584 28.37 19.32 7.46
C LEU A 584 28.23 17.85 7.81
N ALA A 585 27.63 17.51 8.96
CA ALA A 585 27.42 16.13 9.38
C ALA A 585 26.64 15.34 8.33
N ASN A 586 25.56 15.91 7.79
CA ASN A 586 24.78 15.28 6.73
C ASN A 586 25.57 15.12 5.42
N MET A 587 26.34 16.14 5.02
CA MET A 587 27.17 16.06 3.82
C MET A 587 28.32 15.05 3.99
N GLU A 588 28.90 14.94 5.19
CA GLU A 588 29.90 13.94 5.54
C GLU A 588 29.30 12.53 5.55
N GLU A 589 28.10 12.35 6.11
CA GLU A 589 27.36 11.08 6.05
C GLU A 589 27.08 10.65 4.61
N MET A 590 26.68 11.59 3.74
CA MET A 590 26.52 11.32 2.30
C MET A 590 27.82 10.85 1.62
N ILE A 591 28.99 11.30 2.10
CA ILE A 591 30.30 10.83 1.61
C ILE A 591 30.64 9.49 2.21
N ASP A 592 30.46 9.34 3.50
CA ASP A 592 30.78 8.11 4.21
C ASP A 592 30.02 6.97 3.55
N ASP A 593 28.73 7.15 3.30
CA ASP A 593 27.87 6.15 2.67
C ASP A 593 28.03 6.04 1.15
N TYR A 594 28.90 6.85 0.54
CA TYR A 594 29.13 6.81 -0.89
C TYR A 594 29.83 5.51 -1.30
N TYR A 595 29.31 4.91 -2.37
CA TYR A 595 30.04 3.97 -3.20
C TYR A 595 29.61 4.17 -4.64
N ASN A 596 30.48 3.83 -5.59
CA ASN A 596 30.11 3.69 -7.00
C ASN A 596 30.86 2.52 -7.59
N VAL A 597 30.09 1.52 -8.01
CA VAL A 597 30.61 0.25 -8.52
C VAL A 597 29.87 -0.11 -9.80
N ALA A 598 30.54 -0.87 -10.66
CA ALA A 598 29.93 -1.45 -11.83
C ALA A 598 30.23 -2.95 -11.88
N GLY A 599 29.18 -3.77 -12.00
CA GLY A 599 29.36 -5.20 -11.84
C GLY A 599 28.23 -6.07 -12.34
N TYR A 600 28.51 -7.36 -12.31
CA TYR A 600 27.58 -8.42 -12.66
C TYR A 600 27.24 -9.22 -11.42
N HIS A 601 26.02 -9.79 -11.40
CA HIS A 601 25.72 -10.81 -10.41
C HIS A 601 25.02 -12.03 -10.99
N LEU A 602 25.17 -13.14 -10.28
CA LEU A 602 24.30 -14.30 -10.40
C LEU A 602 23.48 -14.38 -9.11
N LEU A 603 22.19 -14.14 -9.22
CA LEU A 603 21.22 -14.35 -8.16
C LEU A 603 20.91 -15.85 -8.05
N ILE A 604 21.08 -16.41 -6.86
CA ILE A 604 20.61 -17.74 -6.46
C ILE A 604 19.38 -17.52 -5.59
N SER A 605 18.21 -17.99 -6.03
CA SER A 605 16.95 -17.77 -5.32
C SER A 605 16.12 -19.06 -5.18
N VAL A 606 15.26 -19.08 -4.17
CA VAL A 606 14.07 -19.93 -4.14
C VAL A 606 12.89 -19.04 -4.52
N ASN A 607 12.07 -19.49 -5.47
CA ASN A 607 10.96 -18.69 -5.96
C ASN A 607 9.62 -19.27 -5.52
N ASP A 608 8.65 -18.39 -5.31
CA ASP A 608 7.25 -18.75 -5.12
C ASP A 608 6.61 -19.30 -6.41
N GLU A 609 5.34 -19.66 -6.34
CA GLU A 609 4.61 -20.22 -7.48
C GLU A 609 4.40 -19.24 -8.65
N LYS A 610 4.53 -17.94 -8.37
CA LYS A 610 4.46 -16.84 -9.36
C LYS A 610 5.83 -16.55 -9.97
N GLY A 611 6.90 -17.15 -9.45
CA GLY A 611 8.28 -16.93 -9.90
C GLY A 611 8.96 -15.74 -9.21
N THR A 612 8.40 -15.24 -8.10
CA THR A 612 8.98 -14.19 -7.27
C THR A 612 9.96 -14.80 -6.27
N PRO A 613 11.18 -14.24 -6.09
CA PRO A 613 12.07 -14.69 -5.04
C PRO A 613 11.44 -14.59 -3.64
N ILE A 614 11.70 -15.58 -2.81
CA ILE A 614 11.29 -15.65 -1.40
C ILE A 614 12.48 -15.27 -0.54
N ASP A 615 12.24 -14.52 0.54
CA ASP A 615 13.26 -14.15 1.51
C ASP A 615 13.98 -15.39 2.09
N PRO A 616 15.34 -15.42 2.13
CA PRO A 616 16.13 -16.50 2.72
C PRO A 616 15.78 -16.88 4.15
N SER A 617 15.20 -15.98 4.95
CA SER A 617 14.68 -16.26 6.30
C SER A 617 13.56 -17.31 6.30
N LYS A 618 12.86 -17.48 5.17
CA LYS A 618 11.80 -18.47 4.96
C LYS A 618 12.30 -19.76 4.28
N TRP A 619 13.59 -19.86 3.97
CA TRP A 619 14.15 -21.05 3.31
C TRP A 619 14.43 -22.17 4.33
N THR A 620 14.42 -23.41 3.86
CA THR A 620 14.87 -24.54 4.69
C THR A 620 16.38 -24.49 4.94
N GLU A 621 16.86 -25.05 6.06
CA GLU A 621 18.30 -25.17 6.37
C GLU A 621 19.07 -25.89 5.24
N HIS A 622 18.43 -26.86 4.59
CA HIS A 622 19.02 -27.58 3.47
C HIS A 622 19.20 -26.69 2.23
N GLN A 623 18.20 -25.87 1.89
CA GLN A 623 18.31 -24.90 0.79
C GLN A 623 19.39 -23.87 1.08
N ILE A 624 19.49 -23.36 2.31
CA ILE A 624 20.55 -22.43 2.73
C ILE A 624 21.93 -23.09 2.55
N THR A 625 22.09 -24.33 3.00
CA THR A 625 23.35 -25.08 2.86
C THR A 625 23.74 -25.25 1.39
N LEU A 626 22.79 -25.61 0.54
CA LEU A 626 23.02 -25.80 -0.88
C LEU A 626 23.25 -24.49 -1.64
N ALA A 627 22.62 -23.39 -1.22
CA ALA A 627 22.86 -22.08 -1.82
C ALA A 627 24.30 -21.60 -1.55
N LYS A 628 24.81 -21.80 -0.32
CA LYS A 628 26.22 -21.55 0.02
C LYS A 628 27.18 -22.43 -0.76
N GLU A 629 26.83 -23.71 -0.91
CA GLU A 629 27.64 -24.64 -1.71
C GLU A 629 27.67 -24.23 -3.18
N LEU A 630 26.52 -23.85 -3.76
CA LEU A 630 26.43 -23.36 -5.13
C LEU A 630 27.22 -22.06 -5.33
N ASP A 631 27.10 -21.09 -4.42
CA ASP A 631 27.88 -19.86 -4.43
C ASP A 631 29.39 -20.14 -4.49
N ALA A 632 29.89 -21.05 -3.63
CA ALA A 632 31.30 -21.45 -3.60
C ALA A 632 31.74 -22.17 -4.90
N GLN A 633 30.90 -23.06 -5.45
CA GLN A 633 31.21 -23.75 -6.71
C GLN A 633 31.23 -22.78 -7.90
N VAL A 634 30.30 -21.82 -7.95
CA VAL A 634 30.29 -20.77 -8.97
C VAL A 634 31.54 -19.89 -8.86
N LYS A 635 31.88 -19.40 -7.67
CA LYS A 635 33.11 -18.62 -7.44
C LYS A 635 34.35 -19.37 -7.90
N SER A 636 34.48 -20.65 -7.54
CA SER A 636 35.59 -21.51 -7.97
C SER A 636 35.63 -21.66 -9.50
N TYR A 637 34.47 -21.85 -10.12
CA TYR A 637 34.34 -21.92 -11.59
C TYR A 637 34.80 -20.61 -12.27
N LEU A 638 34.43 -19.45 -11.72
CA LEU A 638 34.83 -18.15 -12.25
C LEU A 638 36.35 -17.90 -12.14
N GLN A 639 37.03 -18.41 -11.11
CA GLN A 639 38.48 -18.24 -10.94
C GLN A 639 39.31 -19.05 -11.95
N ILE A 640 38.83 -20.22 -12.37
CA ILE A 640 39.59 -21.14 -13.23
C ILE A 640 39.19 -21.08 -14.69
N THR A 641 38.00 -20.54 -14.99
CA THR A 641 37.44 -20.52 -16.35
C THR A 641 37.83 -19.24 -17.09
N PRO A 642 38.64 -19.32 -18.17
CA PRO A 642 38.99 -18.14 -18.95
C PRO A 642 37.79 -17.63 -19.76
N GLY A 643 37.67 -16.31 -19.92
CA GLY A 643 36.61 -15.68 -20.72
C GLY A 643 36.02 -14.44 -20.06
N LYS A 644 34.92 -13.94 -20.59
CA LYS A 644 34.15 -12.86 -19.95
C LYS A 644 33.23 -13.42 -18.88
N TYR A 645 33.17 -12.77 -17.72
CA TYR A 645 32.29 -13.16 -16.63
C TYR A 645 30.80 -13.21 -17.02
N SER A 646 30.35 -12.30 -17.89
CA SER A 646 28.98 -12.32 -18.44
C SER A 646 28.68 -13.61 -19.20
N GLU A 647 29.59 -14.03 -20.10
CA GLU A 647 29.45 -15.26 -20.90
C GLU A 647 29.48 -16.51 -20.00
N ASN A 648 30.29 -16.47 -18.94
CA ASN A 648 30.36 -17.52 -17.93
C ASN A 648 29.07 -17.64 -17.12
N PHE A 649 28.48 -16.53 -16.67
CA PHE A 649 27.19 -16.53 -15.98
C PHE A 649 26.04 -16.97 -16.89
N GLU A 650 26.00 -16.49 -18.14
CA GLU A 650 25.01 -16.93 -19.12
C GLU A 650 25.09 -18.44 -19.39
N LYS A 651 26.30 -19.01 -19.45
CA LYS A 651 26.50 -20.46 -19.57
C LYS A 651 25.93 -21.20 -18.35
N ILE A 652 26.19 -20.72 -17.13
CA ILE A 652 25.62 -21.32 -15.90
C ILE A 652 24.09 -21.30 -15.97
N VAL A 653 23.48 -20.15 -16.26
CA VAL A 653 22.02 -20.03 -16.37
C VAL A 653 21.45 -20.96 -17.45
N SER A 654 22.09 -21.03 -18.61
CA SER A 654 21.66 -21.89 -19.71
C SER A 654 21.71 -23.37 -19.35
N GLU A 655 22.79 -23.82 -18.71
CA GLU A 655 22.94 -25.21 -18.32
C GLU A 655 22.04 -25.58 -17.13
N PHE A 656 21.83 -24.66 -16.18
CA PHE A 656 20.85 -24.84 -15.10
C PHE A 656 19.43 -25.00 -15.67
N ALA A 657 19.07 -24.23 -16.70
CA ALA A 657 17.78 -24.37 -17.39
C ALA A 657 17.64 -25.72 -18.11
N LYS A 658 18.71 -26.26 -18.72
CA LYS A 658 18.66 -27.55 -19.44
C LYS A 658 18.80 -28.78 -18.54
N ALA A 659 19.48 -28.63 -17.40
CA ALA A 659 19.79 -29.73 -16.51
C ALA A 659 18.50 -30.42 -16.04
N PRO A 660 18.42 -31.76 -16.11
CA PRO A 660 17.27 -32.49 -15.61
C PRO A 660 17.27 -32.43 -14.07
N LYS A 661 16.08 -32.46 -13.47
CA LYS A 661 15.98 -32.72 -12.03
C LYS A 661 16.35 -34.18 -11.76
N LEU A 662 16.92 -34.44 -10.60
CA LEU A 662 17.18 -35.77 -10.08
C LEU A 662 15.86 -36.49 -9.78
N LEU A 663 15.73 -37.72 -10.27
CA LEU A 663 14.63 -38.61 -9.91
C LEU A 663 14.60 -38.83 -8.39
N VAL A 664 13.40 -39.06 -7.85
CA VAL A 664 13.24 -39.37 -6.43
C VAL A 664 13.98 -40.67 -6.04
N LYS A 665 14.05 -41.63 -6.97
CA LYS A 665 14.88 -42.84 -6.92
C LYS A 665 15.36 -43.15 -8.34
N PRO A 666 16.64 -43.51 -8.58
CA PRO A 666 17.70 -43.82 -7.61
C PRO A 666 18.52 -42.58 -7.14
N GLY A 667 19.66 -42.77 -6.47
CA GLY A 667 20.56 -41.67 -6.02
C GLY A 667 21.34 -41.01 -7.16
N PHE A 668 22.09 -39.93 -6.89
CA PHE A 668 22.81 -39.13 -7.91
C PHE A 668 23.73 -39.97 -8.81
N ASP A 669 24.52 -40.88 -8.22
CA ASP A 669 25.47 -41.74 -8.94
C ASP A 669 24.81 -42.80 -9.84
N GLU A 670 23.51 -43.02 -9.67
CA GLU A 670 22.73 -44.03 -10.38
C GLU A 670 21.74 -43.39 -11.38
N MET A 671 21.85 -42.08 -11.63
CA MET A 671 20.96 -41.36 -12.54
C MET A 671 21.08 -41.87 -13.98
N PRO A 672 19.95 -42.11 -14.67
CA PRO A 672 19.96 -42.50 -16.08
C PRO A 672 20.63 -41.47 -16.98
N VAL A 673 21.37 -41.94 -17.98
CA VAL A 673 21.96 -41.06 -19.01
C VAL A 673 20.86 -40.53 -19.93
N VAL A 674 20.77 -39.21 -20.07
CA VAL A 674 19.82 -38.53 -20.95
C VAL A 674 20.59 -37.86 -22.08
N GLU A 675 20.14 -38.05 -23.32
CA GLU A 675 20.79 -37.48 -24.50
C GLU A 675 20.71 -35.94 -24.51
N ASP A 676 21.86 -35.29 -24.74
CA ASP A 676 22.04 -33.83 -24.75
C ASP A 676 21.69 -33.11 -23.43
N ALA A 677 21.82 -33.79 -22.29
CA ALA A 677 21.62 -33.20 -20.97
C ALA A 677 22.76 -33.54 -20.01
N TYR A 678 23.18 -32.56 -19.20
CA TYR A 678 24.28 -32.69 -18.25
C TYR A 678 23.79 -32.49 -16.81
N TYR A 679 24.21 -33.38 -15.92
CA TYR A 679 23.93 -33.29 -14.48
C TYR A 679 24.94 -32.40 -13.74
N VAL A 680 26.14 -32.27 -14.30
CA VAL A 680 27.27 -31.49 -13.80
C VAL A 680 27.80 -30.62 -14.94
N LEU A 681 27.91 -29.31 -14.71
CA LEU A 681 28.60 -28.37 -15.58
C LEU A 681 30.01 -28.18 -15.04
N ASP A 682 31.01 -28.76 -15.71
CA ASP A 682 32.41 -28.75 -15.26
C ASP A 682 32.56 -29.30 -13.83
N ASN A 683 32.53 -28.44 -12.80
CA ASN A 683 32.55 -28.80 -11.37
C ASN A 683 31.30 -28.34 -10.59
N ILE A 684 30.26 -27.82 -11.27
CA ILE A 684 29.02 -27.35 -10.69
C ILE A 684 27.94 -28.42 -10.80
N GLU A 685 27.46 -28.95 -9.68
CA GLU A 685 26.41 -29.99 -9.61
C GLU A 685 25.00 -29.44 -9.91
N VAL A 686 24.79 -28.85 -11.09
CA VAL A 686 23.58 -28.10 -11.47
C VAL A 686 22.26 -28.84 -11.17
N SER A 687 22.18 -30.14 -11.44
CA SER A 687 20.96 -30.93 -11.19
C SER A 687 20.64 -31.08 -9.69
N LYS A 688 21.66 -31.16 -8.82
CA LYS A 688 21.48 -31.23 -7.37
C LYS A 688 20.82 -29.96 -6.84
N PHE A 689 21.35 -28.80 -7.23
CA PHE A 689 20.82 -27.50 -6.80
C PHE A 689 19.42 -27.24 -7.37
N LYS A 690 19.20 -27.54 -8.66
CA LYS A 690 17.87 -27.44 -9.30
C LYS A 690 16.84 -28.34 -8.64
N SER A 691 17.24 -29.55 -8.24
CA SER A 691 16.37 -30.49 -7.52
C SER A 691 16.01 -30.06 -6.11
N ALA A 692 16.81 -29.19 -5.48
CA ALA A 692 16.51 -28.60 -4.17
C ALA A 692 15.64 -27.33 -4.25
N GLY A 693 15.16 -26.98 -5.46
CA GLY A 693 14.32 -25.80 -5.68
C GLY A 693 15.08 -24.50 -5.89
N LEU A 694 16.41 -24.53 -5.88
CA LEU A 694 17.21 -23.35 -6.21
C LEU A 694 17.06 -23.00 -7.69
N SER A 695 17.08 -21.71 -7.97
CA SER A 695 17.05 -21.11 -9.31
C SER A 695 18.21 -20.14 -9.45
N VAL A 696 18.65 -19.89 -10.68
CA VAL A 696 19.73 -18.93 -10.97
C VAL A 696 19.31 -17.91 -12.03
N LYS A 697 19.71 -16.65 -11.83
CA LYS A 697 19.48 -15.55 -12.77
C LYS A 697 20.73 -14.68 -12.88
N TYR A 698 21.16 -14.41 -14.10
CA TYR A 698 22.24 -13.48 -14.40
C TYR A 698 21.66 -12.09 -14.69
N GLU A 699 22.25 -11.06 -14.10
CA GLU A 699 21.93 -9.67 -14.43
C GLU A 699 23.20 -8.82 -14.53
N ASP A 700 23.22 -7.96 -15.55
CA ASP A 700 24.15 -6.84 -15.65
C ASP A 700 23.58 -5.66 -14.88
N LEU A 701 24.23 -5.29 -13.78
CA LEU A 701 23.75 -4.22 -12.90
C LEU A 701 24.16 -2.84 -13.40
N GLY A 702 24.93 -2.75 -14.48
CA GLY A 702 25.50 -1.49 -14.94
C GLY A 702 26.38 -0.85 -13.87
N SER A 703 26.40 0.49 -13.85
CA SER A 703 27.03 1.29 -12.79
C SER A 703 25.95 1.85 -11.90
N PHE A 704 26.14 1.78 -10.58
CA PHE A 704 25.18 2.32 -9.63
C PHE A 704 25.89 2.87 -8.37
N GLU A 705 25.22 3.82 -7.74
CA GLU A 705 25.67 4.47 -6.51
C GLU A 705 24.82 4.01 -5.30
N ASN A 706 25.14 4.51 -4.11
CA ASN A 706 24.35 4.31 -2.90
C ASN A 706 22.88 4.73 -3.05
N GLY A 707 21.97 4.05 -2.33
CA GLY A 707 20.52 4.26 -2.39
C GLY A 707 19.82 3.65 -3.61
N LYS A 708 20.52 2.85 -4.43
CA LYS A 708 19.93 2.12 -5.58
C LYS A 708 19.67 0.64 -5.33
N MET A 709 20.29 0.08 -4.31
CA MET A 709 20.20 -1.34 -3.98
C MET A 709 19.70 -1.51 -2.54
N VAL A 710 19.23 -2.71 -2.22
CA VAL A 710 18.85 -3.11 -0.86
C VAL A 710 20.06 -3.12 0.07
N GLU A 711 19.83 -2.88 1.36
CA GLU A 711 20.86 -2.62 2.36
C GLU A 711 21.99 -3.66 2.36
N ALA A 712 21.65 -4.95 2.41
CA ALA A 712 22.65 -6.02 2.42
C ALA A 712 23.58 -6.01 1.20
N PHE A 713 23.06 -5.60 0.04
CA PHE A 713 23.86 -5.44 -1.17
C PHE A 713 24.70 -4.15 -1.10
N SER A 714 24.12 -3.04 -0.62
CA SER A 714 24.82 -1.77 -0.43
C SER A 714 26.00 -1.88 0.54
N VAL A 715 25.87 -2.62 1.64
CA VAL A 715 26.97 -2.90 2.58
C VAL A 715 28.11 -3.61 1.87
N ALA A 716 27.83 -4.69 1.12
CA ALA A 716 28.85 -5.42 0.36
C ALA A 716 29.52 -4.55 -0.71
N MET A 717 28.77 -3.68 -1.40
CA MET A 717 29.36 -2.79 -2.41
C MET A 717 30.26 -1.72 -1.78
N ARG A 718 29.89 -1.21 -0.60
CA ARG A 718 30.73 -0.28 0.17
C ARG A 718 32.02 -0.94 0.62
N GLU A 719 31.98 -2.20 1.06
CA GLU A 719 33.17 -2.99 1.38
C GLU A 719 34.10 -3.15 0.16
N ILE A 720 33.54 -3.47 -1.00
CA ILE A 720 34.30 -3.56 -2.26
C ILE A 720 34.92 -2.22 -2.63
N TRP A 721 34.14 -1.14 -2.57
CA TRP A 721 34.59 0.20 -2.92
C TRP A 721 35.73 0.65 -1.99
N ASN A 722 35.58 0.45 -0.68
CA ASN A 722 36.62 0.72 0.31
C ASN A 722 37.88 -0.12 0.06
N ALA A 723 37.75 -1.42 -0.23
CA ALA A 723 38.89 -2.28 -0.54
C ALA A 723 39.61 -1.87 -1.83
N ALA A 724 38.85 -1.50 -2.87
CA ALA A 724 39.38 -1.06 -4.15
C ALA A 724 40.20 0.24 -4.00
N ASN A 725 39.79 1.17 -3.13
CA ASN A 725 40.53 2.40 -2.85
C ASN A 725 41.94 2.19 -2.25
N PHE A 726 42.28 0.97 -1.80
CA PHE A 726 43.63 0.59 -1.34
C PHE A 726 44.46 -0.16 -2.39
N ILE A 727 43.92 -0.38 -3.60
CA ILE A 727 44.59 -1.06 -4.72
C ILE A 727 45.04 -0.02 -5.74
N ASP A 728 46.35 0.04 -6.01
CA ASP A 728 46.93 0.94 -7.02
C ASP A 728 46.40 0.54 -8.43
N GLY A 729 45.58 1.39 -9.07
CA GLY A 729 44.88 1.08 -10.34
C GLY A 729 43.45 0.51 -10.19
N ALA A 730 42.77 0.82 -9.08
CA ALA A 730 41.41 0.36 -8.73
C ALA A 730 40.34 0.47 -9.84
N ASP A 731 40.42 1.49 -10.71
CA ASP A 731 39.46 1.76 -11.79
C ASP A 731 39.34 0.63 -12.83
N GLU A 732 40.29 -0.31 -12.86
CA GLU A 732 40.34 -1.44 -13.80
C GLU A 732 40.44 -2.82 -13.11
N THR A 733 40.39 -2.87 -11.77
CA THR A 733 40.58 -4.13 -11.04
C THR A 733 39.25 -4.88 -10.90
N THR A 734 39.16 -6.04 -11.56
CA THR A 734 38.03 -6.97 -11.36
C THR A 734 38.18 -7.71 -10.05
N ILE A 735 37.12 -7.72 -9.23
CA ILE A 735 37.09 -8.34 -7.89
C ILE A 735 35.89 -9.30 -7.84
N ILE A 736 36.14 -10.56 -7.50
CA ILE A 736 35.09 -11.50 -7.12
C ILE A 736 34.88 -11.41 -5.61
N TYR A 737 33.68 -11.00 -5.19
CA TYR A 737 33.38 -10.79 -3.77
C TYR A 737 33.48 -12.09 -2.96
N GLY A 738 34.08 -12.01 -1.76
CA GLY A 738 34.35 -13.17 -0.89
C GLY A 738 35.45 -14.12 -1.39
N VAL A 739 36.17 -13.74 -2.45
CA VAL A 739 37.30 -14.51 -3.00
C VAL A 739 38.57 -13.66 -2.99
N ASP A 740 38.54 -12.53 -3.69
CA ASP A 740 39.70 -11.64 -3.84
C ASP A 740 39.81 -10.64 -2.67
N VAL A 741 38.73 -10.50 -1.89
CA VAL A 741 38.64 -9.69 -0.68
C VAL A 741 38.16 -10.57 0.48
N SER A 742 38.80 -10.46 1.65
CA SER A 742 38.42 -11.17 2.87
C SER A 742 37.25 -10.51 3.61
N LEU A 743 36.38 -9.84 2.86
CA LEU A 743 35.26 -9.03 3.35
C LEU A 743 33.99 -9.84 3.05
N GLY A 744 33.53 -10.59 4.05
CA GLY A 744 32.37 -11.47 3.95
C GLY A 744 32.57 -12.76 3.15
N GLU A 745 31.76 -13.79 3.44
CA GLU A 745 31.72 -15.04 2.67
C GLU A 745 30.64 -15.02 1.58
N ASN A 746 29.48 -14.41 1.84
CA ASN A 746 28.32 -14.36 0.94
C ASN A 746 27.60 -13.00 1.01
N ILE A 747 26.96 -12.59 -0.08
CA ILE A 747 25.97 -11.50 -0.09
C ILE A 747 24.59 -12.14 -0.04
N VAL A 748 23.78 -11.81 0.96
CA VAL A 748 22.43 -12.35 1.16
C VAL A 748 21.45 -11.19 1.29
N SER A 749 20.44 -11.14 0.42
CA SER A 749 19.36 -10.16 0.50
C SER A 749 18.00 -10.85 0.60
N GLU A 750 16.93 -10.06 0.73
CA GLU A 750 15.53 -10.53 0.64
C GLU A 750 15.22 -11.30 -0.67
N PHE A 751 16.07 -11.19 -1.70
CA PHE A 751 15.90 -11.93 -2.95
C PHE A 751 16.66 -13.26 -3.00
N GLY A 752 17.67 -13.47 -2.14
CA GLY A 752 18.51 -14.66 -2.19
C GLY A 752 20.01 -14.40 -1.99
N TYR A 753 20.82 -15.34 -2.48
CA TYR A 753 22.27 -15.27 -2.44
C TYR A 753 22.80 -14.67 -3.73
N HIS A 754 23.82 -13.83 -3.64
CA HIS A 754 24.40 -13.15 -4.81
C HIS A 754 25.87 -13.49 -4.98
N VAL A 755 26.20 -14.10 -6.12
CA VAL A 755 27.58 -14.20 -6.57
C VAL A 755 27.90 -12.94 -7.38
N TYR A 756 28.63 -12.01 -6.77
CA TYR A 756 28.94 -10.71 -7.36
C TYR A 756 30.36 -10.62 -7.91
N VAL A 757 30.49 -10.04 -9.09
CA VAL A 757 31.76 -9.68 -9.72
C VAL A 757 31.76 -8.17 -9.96
N ASN A 758 32.61 -7.46 -9.23
CA ASN A 758 32.90 -6.05 -9.49
C ASN A 758 33.84 -5.95 -10.69
N LEU A 759 33.45 -5.19 -11.71
CA LEU A 759 34.30 -4.95 -12.87
C LEU A 759 35.20 -3.74 -12.67
N LYS A 760 34.68 -2.72 -11.98
CA LYS A 760 35.41 -1.50 -11.63
C LYS A 760 34.70 -0.75 -10.50
N SER A 761 35.50 -0.07 -9.69
CA SER A 761 35.04 0.93 -8.74
C SER A 761 35.32 2.31 -9.35
N LEU A 762 34.38 3.25 -9.22
CA LEU A 762 34.56 4.62 -9.69
C LEU A 762 34.84 5.54 -8.51
N ASP A 763 35.88 6.36 -8.66
CA ASP A 763 36.26 7.37 -7.68
C ASP A 763 35.12 8.35 -7.45
N ILE A 764 34.98 8.78 -6.19
CA ILE A 764 34.10 9.89 -5.84
C ILE A 764 34.55 11.15 -6.59
N ALA A 765 33.60 11.84 -7.23
CA ALA A 765 33.90 13.04 -7.98
C ALA A 765 34.53 14.11 -7.07
N LYS A 766 35.71 14.59 -7.46
CA LYS A 766 36.46 15.65 -6.80
C LYS A 766 36.48 16.89 -7.67
N TRP A 767 36.50 18.06 -7.05
CA TRP A 767 36.71 19.35 -7.70
C TRP A 767 38.02 19.98 -7.19
N GLU A 768 38.63 20.83 -8.01
CA GLU A 768 39.88 21.52 -7.67
C GLU A 768 39.61 22.99 -7.35
N ASP A 769 40.26 23.50 -6.30
CA ASP A 769 40.25 24.93 -5.97
C ASP A 769 41.35 25.71 -6.73
N GLU A 770 41.46 27.02 -6.48
CA GLU A 770 42.49 27.86 -7.10
C GLU A 770 43.93 27.45 -6.73
N SER A 771 44.11 26.65 -5.66
CA SER A 771 45.40 26.10 -5.25
C SER A 771 45.70 24.72 -5.82
N GLU A 772 44.84 24.20 -6.71
CA GLU A 772 44.91 22.86 -7.30
C GLU A 772 44.72 21.71 -6.29
N ASP A 773 44.21 22.02 -5.08
CA ASP A 773 43.87 21.01 -4.08
C ASP A 773 42.52 20.36 -4.43
N LYS A 774 42.44 19.02 -4.27
CA LYS A 774 41.26 18.22 -4.62
C LYS A 774 40.34 18.04 -3.43
N HIS A 775 39.08 18.44 -3.60
CA HIS A 775 38.05 18.40 -2.55
C HIS A 775 36.81 17.63 -3.02
N VAL A 776 36.04 17.07 -2.08
CA VAL A 776 34.73 16.47 -2.35
C VAL A 776 33.62 17.43 -1.91
N LEU A 777 33.64 17.84 -0.64
CA LEU A 777 32.67 18.80 -0.10
C LEU A 777 33.09 20.24 -0.37
N PRO A 778 32.14 21.12 -0.70
CA PRO A 778 32.36 22.56 -0.66
C PRO A 778 32.49 23.04 0.79
N THR A 779 33.28 24.11 0.99
CA THR A 779 33.35 24.82 2.28
C THR A 779 32.16 25.75 2.46
N LEU A 780 31.92 26.19 3.71
CA LEU A 780 30.90 27.20 4.02
C LEU A 780 31.06 28.47 3.18
N GLU A 781 32.27 29.01 3.05
CA GLU A 781 32.55 30.23 2.26
C GLU A 781 32.14 30.06 0.78
N GLN A 782 32.34 28.88 0.21
CA GLN A 782 31.99 28.59 -1.18
C GLN A 782 30.48 28.46 -1.37
N ILE A 783 29.79 27.85 -0.40
CA ILE A 783 28.33 27.78 -0.38
C ILE A 783 27.74 29.19 -0.26
N GLN A 784 28.28 30.02 0.64
CA GLN A 784 27.86 31.42 0.82
C GLN A 784 27.96 32.19 -0.50
N LYS A 785 29.13 32.16 -1.16
CA LYS A 785 29.32 32.79 -2.48
C LYS A 785 28.33 32.26 -3.54
N TYR A 786 28.07 30.95 -3.56
CA TYR A 786 27.14 30.34 -4.52
C TYR A 786 25.69 30.80 -4.31
N ILE A 787 25.28 30.99 -3.05
CA ILE A 787 23.93 31.45 -2.73
C ILE A 787 23.79 32.94 -3.09
N GLU A 788 24.81 33.76 -2.81
CA GLU A 788 24.84 35.18 -3.16
C GLU A 788 24.82 35.41 -4.68
N ASP A 789 25.65 34.70 -5.44
CA ASP A 789 25.68 34.75 -6.90
C ASP A 789 25.94 33.38 -7.54
N LYS A 790 24.87 32.72 -7.99
CA LYS A 790 24.95 31.45 -8.73
C LYS A 790 25.75 31.57 -10.04
N ALA A 791 25.86 32.76 -10.60
CA ALA A 791 26.60 33.04 -11.83
C ALA A 791 28.08 33.40 -11.58
N ASP A 792 28.53 33.46 -10.32
CA ASP A 792 29.91 33.77 -9.98
C ASP A 792 30.87 32.85 -10.76
N GLU A 793 31.80 33.49 -11.48
CA GLU A 793 32.79 32.83 -12.33
C GLU A 793 33.93 32.21 -11.51
N SER A 794 34.11 32.62 -10.25
CA SER A 794 35.08 32.02 -9.30
C SER A 794 34.64 30.63 -8.81
N ILE A 795 33.35 30.30 -8.95
CA ILE A 795 32.81 28.99 -8.59
C ILE A 795 32.81 28.11 -9.84
N SER A 796 33.72 27.14 -9.88
CA SER A 796 33.86 26.21 -11.00
C SER A 796 32.58 25.38 -11.23
N LYS A 797 32.42 24.84 -12.43
CA LYS A 797 31.25 24.00 -12.78
C LYS A 797 31.20 22.75 -11.90
N GLU A 798 32.35 22.18 -11.60
CA GLU A 798 32.54 21.00 -10.77
C GLU A 798 32.18 21.30 -9.30
N MET A 799 32.55 22.48 -8.79
CA MET A 799 32.15 22.94 -7.47
C MET A 799 30.63 23.18 -7.39
N LYS A 800 30.01 23.79 -8.42
CA LYS A 800 28.53 23.93 -8.51
C LYS A 800 27.83 22.57 -8.48
N ALA A 801 28.41 21.56 -9.14
CA ALA A 801 27.90 20.20 -9.10
C ALA A 801 28.00 19.59 -7.70
N ALA A 802 29.11 19.80 -6.98
CA ALA A 802 29.26 19.35 -5.60
C ALA A 802 28.25 20.02 -4.64
N ILE A 803 28.05 21.34 -4.73
CA ILE A 803 27.04 22.06 -3.94
C ILE A 803 25.62 21.54 -4.24
N THR A 804 25.33 21.26 -5.51
CA THR A 804 24.03 20.71 -5.92
C THR A 804 23.84 19.27 -5.43
N LYS A 805 24.90 18.48 -5.36
CA LYS A 805 24.85 17.08 -4.93
C LYS A 805 24.71 16.93 -3.42
N TYR A 806 25.50 17.67 -2.63
CA TYR A 806 25.60 17.44 -1.18
C TYR A 806 24.81 18.47 -0.35
N PHE A 807 24.92 19.77 -0.63
CA PHE A 807 24.28 20.81 0.19
C PHE A 807 22.79 21.00 -0.14
N THR A 808 22.44 20.97 -1.43
CA THR A 808 21.08 21.34 -1.87
C THR A 808 19.99 20.37 -1.39
N PRO A 809 20.17 19.03 -1.36
CA PRO A 809 19.17 18.11 -0.81
C PRO A 809 18.91 18.36 0.68
N VAL A 810 19.97 18.50 1.48
CA VAL A 810 19.89 18.79 2.92
C VAL A 810 19.16 20.11 3.17
N ARG A 811 19.52 21.18 2.42
CA ARG A 811 18.83 22.48 2.54
C ARG A 811 17.36 22.38 2.17
N THR A 812 17.05 21.66 1.09
CA THR A 812 15.67 21.52 0.60
C THR A 812 14.80 20.83 1.64
N GLU A 813 15.31 19.79 2.31
CA GLU A 813 14.60 19.13 3.41
C GLU A 813 14.46 20.05 4.64
N LEU A 814 15.57 20.65 5.11
CA LEU A 814 15.59 21.53 6.30
C LEU A 814 14.66 22.74 6.17
N THR A 815 14.53 23.28 4.95
CA THR A 815 13.63 24.41 4.65
C THR A 815 12.27 23.98 4.09
N GLY A 816 12.00 22.67 4.09
CA GLY A 816 10.79 22.06 3.57
C GLY A 816 9.58 22.17 4.51
N GLU A 817 8.41 21.78 4.01
CA GLU A 817 7.13 21.91 4.75
C GLU A 817 7.07 21.03 6.01
N SER A 818 7.63 19.81 5.97
CA SER A 818 7.65 18.90 7.12
C SER A 818 8.49 19.45 8.26
N VAL A 819 9.73 19.88 7.99
CA VAL A 819 10.61 20.48 9.01
C VAL A 819 10.03 21.81 9.51
N THR A 820 9.48 22.65 8.62
CA THR A 820 8.77 23.88 9.03
C THR A 820 7.66 23.55 10.03
N SER A 821 6.84 22.54 9.74
CA SER A 821 5.75 22.13 10.61
C SER A 821 6.25 21.58 11.93
N ILE A 822 7.25 20.70 11.93
CA ILE A 822 7.88 20.14 13.14
C ILE A 822 8.42 21.27 14.03
N GLU A 823 9.15 22.22 13.45
CA GLU A 823 9.74 23.33 14.19
C GLU A 823 8.69 24.26 14.80
N LEU A 824 7.62 24.54 14.06
CA LEU A 824 6.50 25.31 14.57
C LEU A 824 5.79 24.57 15.71
N LEU A 825 5.57 23.26 15.60
CA LEU A 825 4.96 22.43 16.65
C LEU A 825 5.86 22.33 17.88
N ASN A 826 7.18 22.13 17.71
CA ASN A 826 8.17 22.11 18.79
C ASN A 826 8.19 23.45 19.54
N ALA A 827 8.16 24.57 18.81
CA ALA A 827 8.10 25.88 19.43
C ALA A 827 6.85 26.04 20.33
N GLN A 828 5.72 25.42 19.98
CA GLN A 828 4.52 25.44 20.82
C GLN A 828 4.66 24.70 22.15
N LYS A 829 5.54 23.68 22.23
CA LYS A 829 5.81 22.96 23.48
C LYS A 829 6.44 23.88 24.54
N ALA A 830 7.24 24.85 24.11
CA ALA A 830 7.89 25.84 24.97
C ALA A 830 6.98 27.01 25.40
N LEU A 831 5.82 27.19 24.76
CA LEU A 831 4.92 28.31 25.05
C LEU A 831 4.20 28.13 26.39
N ALA A 832 3.98 29.25 27.07
CA ALA A 832 3.02 29.34 28.16
C ALA A 832 1.60 29.43 27.57
N ILE A 833 0.94 28.27 27.46
CA ILE A 833 -0.44 28.15 26.98
C ILE A 833 -1.35 27.83 28.16
N ASP A 834 -2.36 28.66 28.36
CA ASP A 834 -3.41 28.44 29.36
C ASP A 834 -4.75 28.15 28.66
N PHE A 835 -5.32 26.97 28.90
CA PHE A 835 -6.59 26.53 28.34
C PHE A 835 -7.71 26.83 29.34
N GLU A 836 -8.59 27.78 28.99
CA GLU A 836 -9.70 28.25 29.84
C GLU A 836 -10.99 27.45 29.58
N ILE A 837 -10.85 26.21 29.10
CA ILE A 837 -11.93 25.33 28.64
C ILE A 837 -11.73 23.87 29.06
N ASN A 838 -12.85 23.16 29.28
CA ASN A 838 -12.87 21.78 29.76
C ASN A 838 -12.95 20.75 28.61
N GLY A 839 -11.97 20.73 27.70
CA GLY A 839 -12.01 19.79 26.57
C GLY A 839 -10.76 18.98 26.30
N PHE A 840 -9.60 19.44 26.75
CA PHE A 840 -8.33 18.72 26.74
C PHE A 840 -7.38 19.44 27.69
N SER A 841 -6.44 18.70 28.25
CA SER A 841 -5.38 19.22 29.09
C SER A 841 -4.16 19.67 28.27
N ARG A 842 -3.23 20.36 28.92
CA ARG A 842 -1.90 20.63 28.33
C ARG A 842 -1.14 19.34 28.02
N GLU A 843 -1.36 18.28 28.80
CA GLU A 843 -0.75 16.97 28.57
C GLU A 843 -1.30 16.31 27.29
N ASP A 844 -2.63 16.33 27.11
CA ASP A 844 -3.27 15.86 25.87
C ASP A 844 -2.75 16.63 24.65
N TYR A 845 -2.57 17.95 24.80
CA TYR A 845 -2.05 18.79 23.75
C TYR A 845 -0.61 18.47 23.39
N ASN A 846 0.27 18.29 24.38
CA ASN A 846 1.65 17.89 24.13
C ASN A 846 1.74 16.52 23.46
N ARG A 847 0.93 15.54 23.91
CA ARG A 847 0.85 14.23 23.25
C ARG A 847 0.38 14.36 21.80
N PHE A 848 -0.58 15.24 21.53
CA PHE A 848 -1.00 15.55 20.17
C PHE A 848 0.13 16.13 19.32
N LEU A 849 0.91 17.08 19.87
CA LEU A 849 2.08 17.62 19.16
C LEU A 849 3.10 16.52 18.87
N ASP A 850 3.42 15.67 19.84
CA ASP A 850 4.39 14.59 19.71
C ASP A 850 4.01 13.59 18.61
N ILE A 851 2.75 13.14 18.57
CA ILE A 851 2.26 12.23 17.52
C ILE A 851 2.37 12.87 16.13
N ASN A 852 2.08 14.16 16.00
CA ASN A 852 2.19 14.84 14.70
C ASN A 852 3.65 15.08 14.30
N ILE A 853 4.54 15.35 15.25
CA ILE A 853 5.98 15.48 15.00
C ILE A 853 6.56 14.13 14.55
N GLU A 854 6.25 13.04 15.26
CA GLU A 854 6.67 11.68 14.90
C GLU A 854 6.25 11.35 13.47
N LYS A 855 4.96 11.52 13.15
CA LYS A 855 4.42 11.28 11.82
C LYS A 855 5.10 12.12 10.72
N LEU A 856 5.40 13.38 11.00
CA LEU A 856 6.09 14.25 10.02
C LEU A 856 7.57 13.88 9.85
N SER A 857 8.17 13.23 10.87
CA SER A 857 9.58 12.84 10.87
C SER A 857 9.82 11.55 10.08
N GLU A 858 8.81 10.69 9.94
CA GLU A 858 8.87 9.46 9.11
C GLU A 858 9.23 9.75 7.64
N ASP A 859 8.92 10.95 7.14
CA ASP A 859 9.18 11.36 5.76
C ASP A 859 10.57 12.01 5.54
N LEU A 860 11.39 12.16 6.59
CA LEU A 860 12.68 12.87 6.54
C LEU A 860 13.86 11.92 6.33
N VAL A 861 14.81 12.31 5.47
CA VAL A 861 16.00 11.51 5.11
C VAL A 861 17.26 11.96 5.86
N TYR A 862 17.45 13.26 6.04
CA TYR A 862 18.70 13.87 6.55
C TYR A 862 18.60 14.37 8.00
N THR A 863 17.37 14.42 8.55
CA THR A 863 17.11 15.17 9.79
C THR A 863 16.50 14.33 10.91
N ALA A 864 16.24 13.04 10.67
CA ALA A 864 15.62 12.11 11.63
C ALA A 864 16.37 11.97 12.98
N HIS A 865 17.62 12.43 13.09
CA HIS A 865 18.45 12.33 14.30
C HIS A 865 18.91 13.66 14.91
N ASN A 866 18.59 14.80 14.27
CA ASN A 866 19.14 16.11 14.64
C ASN A 866 18.08 17.13 15.10
N VAL A 867 16.80 16.75 15.15
CA VAL A 867 15.70 17.59 15.63
C VAL A 867 15.40 17.23 17.09
N GLU A 868 16.30 17.60 18.01
CA GLU A 868 16.06 17.58 19.47
C GLU A 868 15.80 18.99 20.04
#